data_AF-A0A327TS66-F1
#
_entry.id   AF-A0A327TS66-F1
#
_cell.length_a   1.000
_cell.length_b   1.000
_cell.length_c   1.000
_cell.angle_alpha   90.00
_cell.angle_beta   90.00
_cell.angle_gamma   90.00
#
_symmetry.space_group_name_H-M   'P 1'
#
loop_
_entity.id
_entity.type
_entity.pdbx_description
1 polymer ?
#
loop_
_entity_poly.entity_id
_entity_poly.type
_entity_poly.pdbx_seq_one_letter_code
_entity_poly.pdbx_strand_id
1 'polypeptide(L)'
;MTEPAPVTLSATLAADEALARRRAAGEQVLMMASGEIGLPVLPELRERLAAAVGEATYGPVAGSPALRAAAAGYWRRRGLAAEPDAVVAGPGSKSLLFAAVKAIGGDVVVPRPSWVSYAAQAALAGATALRVPVRPGEGGVPDPDALREAVRAARAVGRDPRSVVVTLPDNPTGNVASPDTVRQLAEAARELDLTIISDEIYTDLVFDPDTPTASPALFAPERTVVTGGLTKNLAVGGWRTGVALLPSGPAGRQLRERLVAVASQIWSSPPAPVQAAAAYALDEPPEVTARVAAATRLHGRVVRAVAERFTAAGALLDPVRATCYLYPDFEPLREPLAAHGVRTGTELARLLTDRHGLGVLAAEEFGEDPGPLRLRAATSRLYGDTAERQEAALAAADPLDLPWIRASVDRIEEVLADLATPPVTTRTTASAAPPVTARTTPPVTARTVRPVPDRTHQRAQEEPEMAVLFECEYQGQRYAGFEKPVPGAPLTLYRVNDGRLQAEFIAAENPEDVIAAIKAEAEPVVVEGGEQEIRYLPPLLPEATGNALLSGFMRTHRSKFEKEPVEGEEFVAPNWFFKGFGSWLRLPGDPLVAPKRSVALIEEPEVALVYVNDDAGNPRYAGYTFGNDLCDIGLHIRNPGWNPYCKLVDTSIAPWLFLGEPPSSVTGRVTIERDGATAWEGPFDCGEDALYFKVQAMVDNLFEYPALRRPGLVHYLLLGADQASYHDGFRIADGDRITIDVSSHGVVLSNQVVFGLPDSAS
;
A
#
# COMPACT_ATOMS: atom_id res chain seq x y z
N MET A 1 27.54 -10.10 -7.24
CA MET A 1 26.83 -9.01 -6.53
C MET A 1 25.70 -9.67 -5.77
N THR A 2 25.71 -9.63 -4.44
CA THR A 2 24.58 -10.10 -3.62
C THR A 2 23.38 -9.20 -3.89
N GLU A 3 22.22 -9.79 -4.21
CA GLU A 3 20.97 -9.03 -4.37
C GLU A 3 20.72 -8.18 -3.11
N PRO A 4 20.21 -6.95 -3.25
CA PRO A 4 19.85 -6.14 -2.11
C PRO A 4 18.75 -6.85 -1.30
N ALA A 5 18.90 -6.86 0.03
CA ALA A 5 17.90 -7.48 0.91
C ALA A 5 16.53 -6.81 0.72
N PRO A 6 15.44 -7.58 0.61
CA PRO A 6 14.10 -7.02 0.43
C PRO A 6 13.73 -6.14 1.63
N VAL A 7 13.17 -4.96 1.35
CA VAL A 7 12.70 -4.02 2.38
C VAL A 7 11.20 -4.16 2.50
N THR A 8 10.74 -4.68 3.65
CA THR A 8 9.30 -4.85 3.91
C THR A 8 8.65 -3.51 4.22
N LEU A 9 7.47 -3.25 3.63
CA LEU A 9 6.63 -2.11 3.97
C LEU A 9 6.19 -2.22 5.45
N SER A 10 6.03 -1.07 6.12
CA SER A 10 5.58 -1.04 7.52
C SER A 10 4.15 -1.56 7.66
N ALA A 11 3.96 -2.74 8.23
CA ALA A 11 2.64 -3.35 8.47
C ALA A 11 1.67 -2.42 9.22
N THR A 12 2.19 -1.60 10.15
CA THR A 12 1.38 -0.57 10.85
C THR A 12 0.73 0.44 9.91
N LEU A 13 1.47 0.94 8.90
CA LEU A 13 0.95 1.96 7.98
C LEU A 13 -0.02 1.34 6.99
N ALA A 14 0.30 0.14 6.48
CA ALA A 14 -0.58 -0.58 5.56
C ALA A 14 -1.93 -0.93 6.20
N ALA A 15 -1.93 -1.35 7.48
CA ALA A 15 -3.16 -1.63 8.23
C ALA A 15 -4.00 -0.35 8.42
N ASP A 16 -3.38 0.79 8.75
CA ASP A 16 -4.08 2.06 8.92
C ASP A 16 -4.77 2.52 7.63
N GLU A 17 -4.09 2.42 6.48
CA GLU A 17 -4.68 2.78 5.18
C GLU A 17 -5.85 1.86 4.80
N ALA A 18 -5.79 0.57 5.15
CA ALA A 18 -6.89 -0.36 4.91
C ALA A 18 -8.12 -0.03 5.78
N LEU A 19 -7.92 0.24 7.06
CA LEU A 19 -9.00 0.52 8.01
C LEU A 19 -9.61 1.92 7.81
N ALA A 20 -8.80 2.91 7.42
CA ALA A 20 -9.29 4.25 7.08
C ALA A 20 -10.24 4.22 5.88
N ARG A 21 -9.97 3.36 4.88
CA ARG A 21 -10.86 3.16 3.73
C ARG A 21 -12.20 2.55 4.15
N ARG A 22 -12.20 1.52 4.99
CA ARG A 22 -13.44 0.93 5.54
C ARG A 22 -14.26 1.92 6.34
N ARG A 23 -13.60 2.75 7.16
CA ARG A 23 -14.26 3.83 7.90
C ARG A 23 -14.88 4.85 6.96
N ALA A 24 -14.21 5.22 5.86
CA ALA A 24 -14.75 6.12 4.85
C ALA A 24 -15.94 5.50 4.10
N ALA A 25 -15.99 4.18 3.95
CA ALA A 25 -17.13 3.42 3.42
C ALA A 25 -18.30 3.26 4.42
N GLY A 26 -18.27 3.95 5.57
CA GLY A 26 -19.35 3.94 6.56
C GLY A 26 -19.37 2.73 7.49
N GLU A 27 -18.36 1.84 7.42
CA GLU A 27 -18.24 0.72 8.35
C GLU A 27 -17.84 1.19 9.76
N GLN A 28 -18.33 0.49 10.79
CA GLN A 28 -17.84 0.69 12.15
C GLN A 28 -16.45 0.08 12.32
N VAL A 29 -15.42 0.93 12.34
CA VAL A 29 -14.01 0.53 12.40
C VAL A 29 -13.35 1.05 13.67
N LEU A 30 -12.67 0.15 14.39
CA LEU A 30 -11.82 0.47 15.52
C LEU A 30 -10.35 0.43 15.09
N MET A 31 -9.76 1.61 14.94
CA MET A 31 -8.37 1.82 14.50
C MET A 31 -7.38 1.52 15.63
N MET A 32 -7.08 0.24 15.89
CA MET A 32 -6.16 -0.19 16.96
C MET A 32 -4.81 -0.70 16.42
N ALA A 33 -4.55 -0.53 15.12
CA ALA A 33 -3.32 -0.90 14.45
C ALA A 33 -2.30 0.25 14.43
N SER A 34 -2.73 1.52 14.42
CA SER A 34 -1.82 2.66 14.45
C SER A 34 -1.25 2.94 15.83
N GLY A 35 0.00 3.38 15.87
CA GLY A 35 0.53 4.08 17.05
C GLY A 35 0.31 5.60 17.05
N GLU A 36 -0.45 6.15 16.10
CA GLU A 36 -0.75 7.57 16.04
C GLU A 36 -1.77 7.99 17.11
N ILE A 37 -1.51 9.14 17.73
CA ILE A 37 -2.36 9.69 18.78
C ILE A 37 -3.28 10.72 18.16
N GLY A 38 -4.59 10.45 18.22
CA GLY A 38 -5.62 11.31 17.65
C GLY A 38 -6.02 12.43 18.60
N LEU A 39 -5.07 13.29 19.00
CA LEU A 39 -5.36 14.47 19.81
C LEU A 39 -5.04 15.73 19.02
N PRO A 40 -5.80 16.83 19.20
CA PRO A 40 -5.57 18.07 18.49
C PRO A 40 -4.27 18.72 18.93
N VAL A 41 -3.67 19.49 18.02
CA VAL A 41 -2.46 20.27 18.30
C VAL A 41 -2.74 21.29 19.41
N LEU A 42 -1.81 21.43 20.36
CA LEU A 42 -1.89 22.46 21.41
C LEU A 42 -1.86 23.87 20.76
N PRO A 43 -2.83 24.76 21.04
CA PRO A 43 -2.93 26.07 20.37
C PRO A 43 -1.64 26.88 20.40
N GLU A 44 -0.93 26.89 21.54
CA GLU A 44 0.32 27.60 21.73
C GLU A 44 1.41 27.07 20.77
N LEU A 45 1.47 25.76 20.51
CA LEU A 45 2.40 25.20 19.53
C LEU A 45 2.06 25.64 18.10
N ARG A 46 0.77 25.68 17.76
CA ARG A 46 0.30 26.16 16.46
C ARG A 46 0.69 27.64 16.27
N GLU A 47 0.55 28.46 17.31
CA GLU A 47 0.96 29.86 17.29
C GLU A 47 2.47 30.02 17.10
N ARG A 48 3.29 29.23 17.81
CA ARG A 48 4.75 29.25 17.64
C ARG A 48 5.16 28.85 16.22
N LEU A 49 4.52 27.81 15.66
CA LEU A 49 4.78 27.37 14.30
C LEU A 49 4.40 28.45 13.29
N ALA A 50 3.21 29.06 13.43
CA ALA A 50 2.72 30.11 12.54
C ALA A 50 3.60 31.37 12.60
N ALA A 51 4.04 31.77 13.80
CA ALA A 51 4.92 32.93 13.98
C ALA A 51 6.30 32.75 13.29
N ALA A 52 6.77 31.51 13.18
CA ALA A 52 8.06 31.19 12.58
C ALA A 52 7.97 30.87 11.07
N VAL A 53 6.80 30.99 10.43
CA VAL A 53 6.61 30.62 9.01
C VAL A 53 7.49 31.43 8.04
N GLY A 54 7.92 32.63 8.44
CA GLY A 54 8.85 33.46 7.68
C GLY A 54 10.30 32.99 7.69
N GLU A 55 10.66 32.03 8.56
CA GLU A 55 12.02 31.46 8.64
C GLU A 55 12.26 30.44 7.51
N ALA A 56 12.43 30.92 6.28
CA ALA A 56 12.49 30.08 5.08
C ALA A 56 13.90 29.64 4.65
N THR A 57 14.95 30.02 5.39
CA THR A 57 16.35 29.73 5.02
C THR A 57 16.85 28.44 5.65
N TYR A 58 17.82 27.77 4.99
CA TYR A 58 18.47 26.60 5.57
C TYR A 58 19.17 26.94 6.89
N GLY A 59 18.89 26.12 7.90
CA GLY A 59 19.55 26.21 9.20
C GLY A 59 20.73 25.24 9.34
N PRO A 60 21.35 25.17 10.53
CA PRO A 60 22.37 24.16 10.81
C PRO A 60 21.83 22.74 10.64
N VAL A 61 22.62 21.85 10.05
CA VAL A 61 22.26 20.44 9.83
C VAL A 61 21.84 19.73 11.13
N ALA A 62 22.55 20.04 12.22
CA ALA A 62 22.28 19.48 13.54
C ALA A 62 21.00 20.05 14.20
N GLY A 63 20.33 21.02 13.58
CA GLY A 63 19.22 21.77 14.16
C GLY A 63 19.62 23.11 14.76
N SER A 64 18.63 23.97 14.96
CA SER A 64 18.80 25.33 15.46
C SER A 64 19.42 25.33 16.87
N PRO A 65 20.23 26.35 17.22
CA PRO A 65 20.79 26.47 18.57
C PRO A 65 19.71 26.45 19.66
N ALA A 66 18.56 27.11 19.41
CA ALA A 66 17.44 27.13 20.34
C ALA A 66 16.85 25.74 20.60
N LEU A 67 16.61 24.95 19.54
CA LEU A 67 16.07 23.59 19.68
C LEU A 67 17.06 22.67 20.41
N ARG A 68 18.34 22.74 20.07
CA ARG A 68 19.39 21.95 20.73
C ARG A 68 19.52 22.30 22.22
N ALA A 69 19.42 23.59 22.56
CA ALA A 69 19.45 24.04 23.95
C ALA A 69 18.23 23.55 24.74
N ALA A 70 17.03 23.67 24.18
CA ALA A 70 15.80 23.20 24.80
C ALA A 70 15.81 21.68 25.03
N ALA A 71 16.22 20.90 24.02
CA ALA A 71 16.36 19.45 24.14
C ALA A 71 17.37 19.04 25.23
N ALA A 72 18.53 19.69 25.30
CA ALA A 72 19.48 19.46 26.37
C ALA A 72 18.90 19.81 27.75
N GLY A 73 18.11 20.88 27.84
CA GLY A 73 17.37 21.26 29.05
C GLY A 73 16.35 20.19 29.48
N TYR A 74 15.56 19.68 28.53
CA TYR A 74 14.58 18.60 28.74
C TYR A 74 15.21 17.36 29.39
N TRP A 75 16.36 16.91 28.87
CA TRP A 75 17.07 15.76 29.41
C TRP A 75 17.77 16.06 30.75
N ARG A 76 18.29 17.28 30.95
CA ARG A 76 18.84 17.70 32.26
C ARG A 76 17.79 17.69 33.36
N ARG A 77 16.54 18.11 33.07
CA ARG A 77 15.42 18.00 34.02
C ARG A 77 15.05 16.55 34.37
N ARG A 78 15.45 15.59 33.53
CA ARG A 78 15.33 14.13 33.76
C ARG A 78 16.61 13.49 34.29
N GLY A 79 17.59 14.30 34.72
CA GLY A 79 18.81 13.84 35.38
C GLY A 79 19.95 13.41 34.44
N LEU A 80 19.81 13.58 33.12
CA LEU A 80 20.87 13.23 32.18
C LEU A 80 21.90 14.36 32.04
N ALA A 81 23.16 13.98 31.86
CA ALA A 81 24.21 14.91 31.43
C ALA A 81 24.04 15.22 29.94
N ALA A 82 23.40 16.36 29.64
CA ALA A 82 23.08 16.75 28.27
C ALA A 82 23.58 18.17 27.96
N GLU A 83 24.48 18.24 26.98
CA GLU A 83 25.01 19.48 26.43
C GLU A 83 24.37 19.79 25.07
N PRO A 84 24.03 21.05 24.75
CA PRO A 84 23.41 21.41 23.47
C PRO A 84 24.23 20.98 22.25
N ASP A 85 25.56 20.96 22.37
CA ASP A 85 26.44 20.55 21.29
C ASP A 85 26.47 19.04 21.06
N ALA A 86 26.01 18.24 22.02
CA ALA A 86 25.81 16.81 21.84
C ALA A 86 24.45 16.47 21.21
N VAL A 87 23.58 17.45 20.94
CA VAL A 87 22.25 17.22 20.37
C VAL A 87 22.27 17.35 18.84
N VAL A 88 21.55 16.45 18.17
CA VAL A 88 21.22 16.53 16.74
C VAL A 88 19.71 16.39 16.55
N ALA A 89 19.09 17.32 15.82
CA ALA A 89 17.71 17.26 15.41
C ALA A 89 17.55 16.64 14.01
N GLY A 90 16.38 16.06 13.75
CA GLY A 90 16.06 15.43 12.46
C GLY A 90 14.56 15.37 12.19
N PRO A 91 14.17 14.93 10.98
CA PRO A 91 12.78 14.81 10.56
C PRO A 91 12.06 13.62 11.22
N GLY A 92 11.85 13.73 12.54
CA GLY A 92 11.34 12.68 13.42
C GLY A 92 12.42 11.76 13.98
N SER A 93 12.14 11.09 15.10
CA SER A 93 13.04 10.10 15.70
C SER A 93 13.36 8.94 14.75
N LYS A 94 12.40 8.51 13.92
CA LYS A 94 12.59 7.44 12.91
C LYS A 94 13.82 7.68 12.02
N SER A 95 14.01 8.89 11.50
CA SER A 95 15.13 9.22 10.61
C SER A 95 16.45 9.32 11.39
N LEU A 96 16.40 9.79 12.64
CA LEU A 96 17.56 9.84 13.53
C LEU A 96 18.03 8.44 13.95
N LEU A 97 17.11 7.51 14.23
CA LEU A 97 17.41 6.11 14.52
C LEU A 97 18.12 5.44 13.34
N PHE A 98 17.60 5.63 12.13
CA PHE A 98 18.26 5.13 10.91
C PHE A 98 19.65 5.73 10.74
N ALA A 99 19.79 7.05 10.89
CA ALA A 99 21.08 7.71 10.78
C ALA A 99 22.07 7.27 11.87
N ALA A 100 21.61 7.00 13.09
CA ALA A 100 22.43 6.45 14.17
C ALA A 100 22.93 5.04 13.83
N VAL A 101 22.04 4.14 13.39
CA VAL A 101 22.41 2.80 12.92
C VAL A 101 23.44 2.88 11.79
N LYS A 102 23.19 3.74 10.80
CA LYS A 102 24.10 3.93 9.66
C LYS A 102 25.45 4.51 10.07
N ALA A 103 25.46 5.47 10.99
CA ALA A 103 26.67 6.15 11.47
C ALA A 103 27.53 5.24 12.36
N ILE A 104 26.93 4.40 13.20
CA ILE A 104 27.63 3.41 14.03
C ILE A 104 28.23 2.32 13.12
N GLY A 105 27.43 1.81 12.17
CA GLY A 105 27.77 0.69 11.30
C GLY A 105 27.79 -0.66 12.04
N GLY A 106 28.09 -1.74 11.33
CA GLY A 106 28.04 -3.10 11.88
C GLY A 106 26.63 -3.63 12.08
N ASP A 107 26.53 -4.86 12.58
CA ASP A 107 25.25 -5.49 12.89
C ASP A 107 24.62 -4.87 14.14
N VAL A 108 23.30 -4.96 14.25
CA VAL A 108 22.51 -4.32 15.31
C VAL A 108 21.75 -5.37 16.09
N VAL A 109 21.87 -5.35 17.41
CA VAL A 109 21.01 -6.15 18.29
C VAL A 109 19.66 -5.44 18.46
N VAL A 110 18.57 -6.17 18.25
CA VAL A 110 17.20 -5.69 18.44
C VAL A 110 16.45 -6.58 19.44
N PRO A 111 15.59 -6.01 20.30
CA PRO A 111 14.76 -6.81 21.20
C PRO A 111 13.76 -7.68 20.42
N ARG A 112 13.32 -8.78 21.05
CA ARG A 112 12.22 -9.60 20.55
C ARG A 112 11.19 -9.81 21.67
N PRO A 113 9.95 -9.29 21.51
CA PRO A 113 9.46 -8.48 20.39
C PRO A 113 10.06 -7.06 20.37
N SER A 114 9.92 -6.34 19.26
CA SER A 114 10.30 -4.91 19.15
C SER A 114 9.57 -4.20 18.02
N TRP A 115 9.59 -2.86 18.03
CA TRP A 115 9.00 -2.05 16.98
C TRP A 115 9.53 -2.43 15.59
N VAL A 116 8.58 -2.64 14.66
CA VAL A 116 8.79 -3.22 13.32
C VAL A 116 9.90 -2.55 12.50
N SER A 117 10.19 -1.28 12.75
CA SER A 117 11.15 -0.51 11.94
C SER A 117 12.61 -0.76 12.30
N TYR A 118 12.97 -1.26 13.49
CA TYR A 118 14.38 -1.40 13.86
C TYR A 118 15.12 -2.40 12.95
N ALA A 119 14.55 -3.58 12.74
CA ALA A 119 15.13 -4.58 11.85
C ALA A 119 15.15 -4.11 10.38
N ALA A 120 14.08 -3.44 9.92
CA ALA A 120 14.01 -2.88 8.57
C ALA A 120 15.07 -1.79 8.33
N GLN A 121 15.32 -0.94 9.34
CA GLN A 121 16.36 0.09 9.28
C GLN A 121 17.77 -0.50 9.27
N ALA A 122 18.01 -1.58 10.03
CA ALA A 122 19.27 -2.32 9.95
C ALA A 122 19.49 -2.86 8.52
N ALA A 123 18.48 -3.51 7.93
CA ALA A 123 18.56 -4.01 6.56
C ALA A 123 18.85 -2.88 5.54
N LEU A 124 18.13 -1.75 5.64
CA LEU A 124 18.38 -0.56 4.81
C LEU A 124 19.80 0.01 4.97
N ALA A 125 20.40 -0.11 6.15
CA ALA A 125 21.77 0.32 6.41
C ALA A 125 22.83 -0.67 5.87
N GLY A 126 22.41 -1.85 5.41
CA GLY A 126 23.28 -2.96 5.02
C GLY A 126 23.77 -3.82 6.19
N ALA A 127 23.06 -3.78 7.32
CA ALA A 127 23.38 -4.46 8.57
C ALA A 127 22.40 -5.62 8.86
N THR A 128 22.87 -6.61 9.62
CA THR A 128 22.04 -7.71 10.11
C THR A 128 21.41 -7.32 11.45
N ALA A 129 20.11 -7.58 11.61
CA ALA A 129 19.44 -7.47 12.90
C ALA A 129 19.55 -8.79 13.69
N LEU A 130 20.29 -8.78 14.80
CA LEU A 130 20.37 -9.90 15.73
C LEU A 130 19.22 -9.77 16.74
N ARG A 131 18.20 -10.63 16.63
CA ARG A 131 17.04 -10.61 17.53
C ARG A 131 17.38 -11.32 18.84
N VAL A 132 17.23 -10.63 19.97
CA VAL A 132 17.50 -11.17 21.31
C VAL A 132 16.22 -11.09 22.15
N PRO A 133 15.80 -12.17 22.82
CA PRO A 133 14.58 -12.18 23.62
C PRO A 133 14.67 -11.21 24.80
N VAL A 134 13.53 -10.68 25.20
CA VAL A 134 13.35 -9.85 26.40
C VAL A 134 12.87 -10.69 27.56
N ARG A 135 13.17 -10.29 28.81
CA ARG A 135 12.61 -10.93 30.00
C ARG A 135 11.11 -10.60 30.12
N PRO A 136 10.26 -11.52 30.63
CA PRO A 136 8.85 -11.22 30.88
C PRO A 136 8.68 -9.94 31.72
N GLY A 137 7.78 -9.06 31.32
CA GLY A 137 7.52 -7.78 32.00
C GLY A 137 8.55 -6.66 31.79
N GLU A 138 9.72 -6.94 31.21
CA GLU A 138 10.79 -5.92 31.04
C GLU A 138 10.69 -5.14 29.73
N GLY A 139 9.88 -5.59 28.77
CA GLY A 139 9.66 -4.86 27.51
C GLY A 139 10.92 -4.73 26.65
N GLY A 140 11.10 -3.58 25.99
CA GLY A 140 12.07 -3.33 24.92
C GLY A 140 13.55 -3.33 25.32
N VAL A 141 13.92 -4.01 26.42
CA VAL A 141 15.29 -4.25 26.84
C VAL A 141 15.62 -5.73 26.67
N PRO A 142 16.57 -6.10 25.79
CA PRO A 142 17.00 -7.49 25.63
C PRO A 142 17.52 -8.07 26.95
N ASP A 143 17.30 -9.36 27.18
CA ASP A 143 17.90 -10.05 28.33
C ASP A 143 19.43 -9.88 28.29
N PRO A 144 20.05 -9.28 29.33
CA PRO A 144 21.49 -9.05 29.38
C PRO A 144 22.35 -10.31 29.18
N ASP A 145 21.90 -11.48 29.64
CA ASP A 145 22.65 -12.73 29.50
C ASP A 145 22.48 -13.30 28.10
N ALA A 146 21.25 -13.32 27.57
CA ALA A 146 21.01 -13.73 26.18
C ALA A 146 21.71 -12.80 25.18
N LEU A 147 21.82 -11.51 25.50
CA LEU A 147 22.59 -10.52 24.72
C LEU A 147 24.06 -10.92 24.64
N ARG A 148 24.70 -11.24 25.78
CA ARG A 148 26.09 -11.69 25.82
C ARG A 148 26.30 -12.94 24.98
N GLU A 149 25.41 -13.92 25.11
CA GLU A 149 25.48 -15.16 24.34
C GLU A 149 25.33 -14.92 22.83
N ALA A 150 24.28 -14.20 22.42
CA ALA A 150 23.99 -13.92 21.02
C ALA A 150 25.13 -13.16 20.33
N VAL A 151 25.70 -12.15 21.00
CA VAL A 151 26.82 -11.36 20.46
C VAL A 151 28.09 -12.20 20.33
N ARG A 152 28.40 -13.04 21.33
CA ARG A 152 29.55 -13.97 21.26
C ARG A 152 29.38 -14.97 20.12
N ALA A 153 28.20 -15.57 19.98
CA ALA A 153 27.88 -16.51 18.92
C ALA A 153 27.98 -15.86 17.53
N ALA A 154 27.43 -14.65 17.37
CA ALA A 154 27.51 -13.90 16.12
C ALA A 154 28.97 -13.60 15.73
N ARG A 155 29.79 -13.11 16.67
CA ARG A 155 31.22 -12.83 16.44
C ARG A 155 32.00 -14.10 16.08
N ALA A 156 31.67 -15.24 16.69
CA ALA A 156 32.32 -16.52 16.38
C ALA A 156 32.11 -16.97 14.93
N VAL A 157 31.04 -16.52 14.27
CA VAL A 157 30.76 -16.78 12.85
C VAL A 157 31.09 -15.58 11.94
N GLY A 158 31.90 -14.63 12.43
CA GLY A 158 32.42 -13.51 11.64
C GLY A 158 31.47 -12.31 11.48
N ARG A 159 30.40 -12.22 12.29
CA ARG A 159 29.54 -11.03 12.36
C ARG A 159 30.18 -9.93 13.23
N ASP A 160 29.74 -8.69 13.04
CA ASP A 160 30.30 -7.52 13.72
C ASP A 160 29.19 -6.69 14.39
N PRO A 161 28.54 -7.21 15.45
CA PRO A 161 27.56 -6.42 16.21
C PRO A 161 28.23 -5.27 16.94
N ARG A 162 27.70 -4.06 16.73
CA ARG A 162 28.24 -2.79 17.28
C ARG A 162 27.24 -1.97 18.06
N SER A 163 25.95 -2.26 17.93
CA SER A 163 24.93 -1.56 18.71
C SER A 163 23.83 -2.47 19.20
N VAL A 164 23.14 -2.01 20.24
CA VAL A 164 21.90 -2.59 20.76
C VAL A 164 20.85 -1.49 20.83
N VAL A 165 19.67 -1.75 20.27
CA VAL A 165 18.52 -0.86 20.36
C VAL A 165 17.69 -1.25 21.58
N VAL A 166 17.21 -0.25 22.32
CA VAL A 166 16.20 -0.43 23.38
C VAL A 166 15.10 0.61 23.26
N THR A 167 13.90 0.27 23.72
CA THR A 167 12.74 1.16 23.69
C THR A 167 12.15 1.27 25.09
N LEU A 168 12.10 2.48 25.64
CA LEU A 168 11.79 2.72 27.05
C LEU A 168 10.86 3.93 27.19
N PRO A 169 9.58 3.75 27.60
CA PRO A 169 8.77 2.53 27.61
C PRO A 169 8.59 1.87 26.24
N ASP A 170 8.20 0.60 26.24
CA ASP A 170 8.25 -0.24 25.04
C ASP A 170 7.04 -0.12 24.08
N ASN A 171 7.34 -0.25 22.79
CA ASN A 171 6.42 -0.63 21.72
C ASN A 171 7.01 -1.90 21.07
N PRO A 172 6.35 -3.05 21.16
CA PRO A 172 4.88 -3.21 21.22
C PRO A 172 4.26 -3.44 22.59
N THR A 173 5.03 -3.75 23.63
CA THR A 173 4.44 -4.35 24.83
C THR A 173 3.73 -3.35 25.74
N GLY A 174 4.09 -2.07 25.70
CA GLY A 174 3.65 -1.07 26.66
C GLY A 174 4.32 -1.20 28.03
N ASN A 175 5.25 -2.16 28.18
CA ASN A 175 5.96 -2.41 29.43
C ASN A 175 7.03 -1.35 29.70
N VAL A 176 7.37 -1.23 30.99
CA VAL A 176 8.42 -0.37 31.50
C VAL A 176 9.49 -1.26 32.13
N ALA A 177 10.68 -1.28 31.54
CA ALA A 177 11.82 -2.03 32.08
C ALA A 177 12.20 -1.50 33.47
N SER A 178 12.61 -2.40 34.35
CA SER A 178 13.10 -2.02 35.66
C SER A 178 14.46 -1.32 35.55
N PRO A 179 14.77 -0.36 36.44
CA PRO A 179 16.10 0.27 36.49
C PRO A 179 17.24 -0.75 36.64
N ASP A 180 16.99 -1.88 37.29
CA ASP A 180 17.97 -2.94 37.46
C ASP A 180 18.30 -3.64 36.14
N THR A 181 17.29 -4.01 35.34
CA THR A 181 17.51 -4.57 33.99
C THR A 181 18.23 -3.58 33.08
N VAL A 182 17.86 -2.30 33.11
CA VAL A 182 18.52 -1.25 32.32
C VAL A 182 20.00 -1.10 32.72
N ARG A 183 20.30 -1.18 34.03
CA ARG A 183 21.69 -1.17 34.54
C ARG A 183 22.48 -2.40 34.06
N GLN A 184 21.89 -3.59 34.16
CA GLN A 184 22.52 -4.84 33.69
C GLN A 184 22.80 -4.80 32.17
N LEU A 185 21.88 -4.25 31.38
CA LEU A 185 22.08 -4.00 29.95
C LEU A 185 23.28 -3.07 29.72
N ALA A 186 23.36 -1.97 30.46
CA ALA A 186 24.46 -1.01 30.33
C ALA A 186 25.83 -1.65 30.64
N GLU A 187 25.87 -2.54 31.63
CA GLU A 187 27.06 -3.36 31.94
C GLU A 187 27.41 -4.31 30.80
N ALA A 188 26.42 -5.06 30.28
CA ALA A 188 26.61 -5.96 29.13
C ALA A 188 27.11 -5.20 27.89
N ALA A 189 26.55 -4.02 27.60
CA ALA A 189 26.96 -3.18 26.48
C ALA A 189 28.41 -2.71 26.61
N ARG A 190 28.91 -2.44 27.83
CA ARG A 190 30.34 -2.13 28.06
C ARG A 190 31.23 -3.34 27.81
N GLU A 191 30.87 -4.48 28.38
CA GLU A 191 31.64 -5.73 28.23
C GLU A 191 31.77 -6.14 26.76
N LEU A 192 30.71 -5.95 25.98
CA LEU A 192 30.62 -6.35 24.58
C LEU A 192 31.09 -5.26 23.62
N ASP A 193 31.42 -4.07 24.13
CA ASP A 193 31.69 -2.86 23.38
C ASP A 193 30.61 -2.48 22.35
N LEU A 194 29.35 -2.45 22.80
CA LEU A 194 28.21 -2.01 22.01
C LEU A 194 27.85 -0.56 22.33
N THR A 195 27.40 0.18 21.32
CA THR A 195 26.69 1.45 21.50
C THR A 195 25.21 1.17 21.78
N ILE A 196 24.64 1.80 22.81
CA ILE A 196 23.21 1.68 23.11
C ILE A 196 22.48 2.78 22.33
N ILE A 197 21.44 2.40 21.58
CA ILE A 197 20.48 3.33 20.98
C ILE A 197 19.19 3.23 21.81
N SER A 198 18.99 4.21 22.70
CA SER A 198 17.84 4.30 23.60
C SER A 198 16.74 5.14 22.96
N ASP A 199 15.68 4.49 22.48
CA ASP A 199 14.48 5.15 21.97
C ASP A 199 13.50 5.46 23.11
N GLU A 200 13.49 6.71 23.55
CA GLU A 200 12.75 7.19 24.72
C GLU A 200 11.53 8.05 24.30
N ILE A 201 11.00 7.82 23.09
CA ILE A 201 9.89 8.60 22.54
C ILE A 201 8.60 8.53 23.39
N TYR A 202 8.47 7.53 24.27
CA TYR A 202 7.32 7.34 25.17
C TYR A 202 7.58 7.72 26.63
N THR A 203 8.76 8.27 26.98
CA THR A 203 9.16 8.52 28.39
C THR A 203 8.13 9.32 29.19
N ASP A 204 7.46 10.30 28.57
CA ASP A 204 6.47 11.14 29.25
C ASP A 204 5.07 10.50 29.36
N LEU A 205 4.90 9.29 28.82
CA LEU A 205 3.63 8.56 28.80
C LEU A 205 3.59 7.40 29.82
N VAL A 206 4.30 7.55 30.94
CA VAL A 206 4.18 6.65 32.10
C VAL A 206 3.09 7.18 33.02
N PHE A 207 2.12 6.32 33.37
CA PHE A 207 0.88 6.78 33.99
C PHE A 207 1.03 7.10 35.47
N ASP A 208 1.75 6.24 36.19
CA ASP A 208 1.90 6.36 37.63
C ASP A 208 3.28 6.98 37.92
N PRO A 209 3.34 8.17 38.56
CA PRO A 209 4.59 8.92 38.71
C PRO A 209 5.63 8.19 39.56
N ASP A 210 5.19 7.27 40.42
CA ASP A 210 6.06 6.44 41.26
C ASP A 210 6.62 5.21 40.52
N THR A 211 6.23 4.98 39.26
CA THR A 211 6.78 3.88 38.46
C THR A 211 8.26 4.14 38.18
N PRO A 212 9.19 3.28 38.68
CA PRO A 212 10.60 3.49 38.45
C PRO A 212 10.94 3.35 36.96
N THR A 213 11.55 4.39 36.39
CA THR A 213 12.07 4.40 35.02
C THR A 213 13.54 4.80 35.05
N ALA A 214 14.33 4.31 34.10
CA ALA A 214 15.72 4.72 33.97
C ALA A 214 16.15 4.71 32.51
N SER A 215 16.80 5.78 32.09
CA SER A 215 17.52 5.80 30.81
C SER A 215 18.84 5.03 30.95
N PRO A 216 19.27 4.26 29.93
CA PRO A 216 20.61 3.67 29.91
C PRO A 216 21.71 4.73 30.01
N ALA A 217 21.45 5.98 29.61
CA ALA A 217 22.40 7.08 29.71
C ALA A 217 22.72 7.49 31.16
N LEU A 218 21.89 7.11 32.14
CA LEU A 218 22.23 7.27 33.56
C LEU A 218 23.36 6.32 33.99
N PHE A 219 23.41 5.13 33.38
CA PHE A 219 24.36 4.09 33.75
C PHE A 219 25.55 4.03 32.82
N ALA A 220 25.39 4.38 31.53
CA ALA A 220 26.42 4.36 30.49
C ALA A 220 26.35 5.58 29.54
N PRO A 221 26.55 6.81 30.06
CA PRO A 221 26.50 8.05 29.26
C PRO A 221 27.60 8.15 28.18
N GLU A 222 28.66 7.34 28.27
CA GLU A 222 29.78 7.33 27.33
C GLU A 222 29.49 6.53 26.04
N ARG A 223 28.40 5.76 26.01
CA ARG A 223 28.03 4.91 24.85
C ARG A 223 26.54 4.86 24.55
N THR A 224 25.72 5.72 25.16
CA THR A 224 24.27 5.76 24.92
C THR A 224 23.89 6.94 24.04
N VAL A 225 23.29 6.66 22.89
CA VAL A 225 22.52 7.62 22.09
C VAL A 225 21.10 7.60 22.65
N VAL A 226 20.53 8.75 23.01
CA VAL A 226 19.14 8.86 23.47
C VAL A 226 18.31 9.59 22.43
N THR A 227 17.23 8.99 21.93
CA THR A 227 16.30 9.65 21.00
C THR A 227 15.00 10.01 21.68
N GLY A 228 14.47 11.17 21.35
CA GLY A 228 13.17 11.67 21.82
C GLY A 228 12.50 12.56 20.79
N GLY A 229 11.35 13.12 21.15
CA GLY A 229 10.59 14.02 20.28
C GLY A 229 9.18 14.26 20.79
N LEU A 230 8.38 14.92 19.97
CA LEU A 230 7.06 15.43 20.36
C LEU A 230 5.89 14.60 19.81
N THR A 231 6.22 13.58 19.02
CA THR A 231 5.24 12.80 18.26
C THR A 231 4.23 12.09 19.17
N LYS A 232 4.65 11.67 20.38
CA LYS A 232 3.82 10.84 21.27
C LYS A 232 3.27 11.61 22.46
N ASN A 233 4.09 12.39 23.16
CA ASN A 233 3.61 13.18 24.31
C ASN A 233 2.69 14.36 23.92
N LEU A 234 2.80 14.90 22.70
CA LEU A 234 2.03 16.06 22.24
C LEU A 234 1.22 15.82 20.96
N ALA A 235 1.14 14.58 20.49
CA ALA A 235 0.34 14.17 19.33
C ALA A 235 0.64 14.90 18.00
N VAL A 236 1.83 15.50 17.85
CA VAL A 236 2.25 16.22 16.63
C VAL A 236 3.05 15.33 15.68
N GLY A 237 2.59 14.08 15.46
CA GLY A 237 3.30 13.10 14.65
C GLY A 237 3.54 13.55 13.20
N GLY A 238 2.61 14.30 12.61
CA GLY A 238 2.73 14.86 11.27
C GLY A 238 3.80 15.95 11.11
N TRP A 239 4.27 16.57 12.20
CA TRP A 239 5.28 17.64 12.13
C TRP A 239 6.70 17.13 11.90
N ARG A 240 6.90 15.81 12.05
CA ARG A 240 8.17 15.13 11.79
C ARG A 240 9.35 15.81 12.50
N THR A 241 9.34 15.84 13.83
CA THR A 241 10.45 16.36 14.64
C THR A 241 10.96 15.34 15.62
N GLY A 242 12.28 15.18 15.68
CA GLY A 242 12.96 14.37 16.70
C GLY A 242 14.29 14.99 17.07
N VAL A 243 14.80 14.59 18.23
CA VAL A 243 16.12 14.98 18.75
C VAL A 243 16.86 13.74 19.23
N ALA A 244 18.18 13.73 19.05
CA ALA A 244 19.07 12.70 19.55
C ALA A 244 20.18 13.34 20.38
N LEU A 245 20.37 12.88 21.60
CA LEU A 245 21.53 13.17 22.44
C LEU A 245 22.60 12.12 22.15
N LEU A 246 23.76 12.56 21.69
CA LEU A 246 24.89 11.69 21.41
C LEU A 246 25.70 11.42 22.70
N PRO A 247 26.40 10.29 22.78
CA PRO A 247 27.21 9.95 23.95
C PRO A 247 28.24 11.02 24.26
N SER A 248 28.68 11.05 25.52
CA SER A 248 29.76 11.92 25.96
C SER A 248 31.13 11.42 25.46
N GLY A 249 32.14 12.30 25.50
CA GLY A 249 33.52 11.94 25.20
C GLY A 249 33.90 11.87 23.72
N PRO A 250 35.14 11.45 23.41
CA PRO A 250 35.67 11.48 22.03
C PRO A 250 34.90 10.60 21.03
N ALA A 251 34.53 9.39 21.43
CA ALA A 251 33.78 8.46 20.57
C ALA A 251 32.39 9.01 20.23
N GLY A 252 31.71 9.63 21.20
CA GLY A 252 30.44 10.30 20.99
C GLY A 252 30.53 11.49 20.04
N ARG A 253 31.60 12.31 20.14
CA ARG A 253 31.85 13.40 19.17
C ARG A 253 32.04 12.87 17.74
N GLN A 254 32.82 11.80 17.57
CA GLN A 254 33.01 11.17 16.27
C GLN A 254 31.71 10.57 15.72
N LEU A 255 30.89 9.96 16.59
CA LEU A 255 29.57 9.46 16.19
C LEU A 255 28.66 10.62 15.74
N ARG A 256 28.67 11.73 16.47
CA ARG A 256 27.94 12.94 16.11
C ARG A 256 28.36 13.47 14.73
N GLU A 257 29.65 13.59 14.47
CA GLU A 257 30.18 14.04 13.17
C GLU A 257 29.68 13.14 12.03
N ARG A 258 29.74 11.82 12.21
CA ARG A 258 29.21 10.85 11.23
C ARG A 258 27.70 10.99 11.03
N LEU A 259 26.93 11.13 12.12
CA LEU A 259 25.48 11.29 12.05
C LEU A 259 25.10 12.59 11.33
N VAL A 260 25.79 13.71 11.63
CA VAL A 260 25.59 15.00 10.94
C VAL A 260 25.97 14.90 9.46
N ALA A 261 27.02 14.16 9.12
CA ALA A 261 27.37 13.91 7.72
C ALA A 261 26.24 13.15 6.99
N VAL A 262 25.69 12.09 7.58
CA VAL A 262 24.52 11.37 7.04
C VAL A 262 23.32 12.33 6.91
N ALA A 263 23.02 13.09 7.95
CA ALA A 263 21.95 14.08 7.96
C ALA A 263 22.05 15.09 6.81
N SER A 264 23.26 15.58 6.53
CA SER A 264 23.53 16.54 5.45
C SER A 264 23.14 16.02 4.07
N GLN A 265 23.25 14.70 3.85
CA GLN A 265 22.99 14.05 2.57
C GLN A 265 21.54 13.59 2.43
N ILE A 266 20.81 13.43 3.54
CA ILE A 266 19.45 12.90 3.52
C ILE A 266 18.40 14.01 3.70
N TRP A 267 18.61 14.97 4.61
CA TRP A 267 17.58 15.96 4.94
C TRP A 267 18.08 17.40 5.07
N SER A 268 19.38 17.67 4.93
CA SER A 268 20.00 19.00 5.00
C SER A 268 19.79 19.73 6.33
N SER A 269 18.58 20.20 6.65
CA SER A 269 18.22 20.75 7.97
C SER A 269 16.72 20.51 8.25
N PRO A 270 16.30 20.29 9.51
CA PRO A 270 14.86 20.20 9.82
C PRO A 270 14.11 21.50 9.50
N PRO A 271 12.79 21.48 9.24
CA PRO A 271 12.02 22.69 8.92
C PRO A 271 12.03 23.72 10.07
N ALA A 272 12.48 24.94 9.81
CA ALA A 272 12.66 25.96 10.87
C ALA A 272 11.38 26.28 11.67
N PRO A 273 10.18 26.43 11.06
CA PRO A 273 8.96 26.69 11.83
C PRO A 273 8.62 25.58 12.83
N VAL A 274 8.88 24.33 12.43
CA VAL A 274 8.70 23.15 13.26
C VAL A 274 9.74 23.13 14.40
N GLN A 275 10.98 23.52 14.13
CA GLN A 275 12.02 23.62 15.14
C GLN A 275 11.70 24.68 16.20
N ALA A 276 11.10 25.81 15.82
CA ALA A 276 10.70 26.86 16.75
C ALA A 276 9.61 26.36 17.73
N ALA A 277 8.56 25.72 17.22
CA ALA A 277 7.53 25.12 18.06
C ALA A 277 8.08 23.97 18.93
N ALA A 278 9.01 23.19 18.40
CA ALA A 278 9.62 22.10 19.16
C ALA A 278 10.55 22.59 20.28
N ALA A 279 11.30 23.67 20.04
CA ALA A 279 12.11 24.31 21.07
C ALA A 279 11.24 24.80 22.24
N TYR A 280 10.09 25.41 21.92
CA TYR A 280 9.11 25.84 22.92
C TYR A 280 8.57 24.65 23.74
N ALA A 281 8.15 23.59 23.06
CA ALA A 281 7.63 22.40 23.73
C ALA A 281 8.67 21.73 24.65
N LEU A 282 9.91 21.58 24.17
CA LEU A 282 11.00 20.97 24.95
C LEU A 282 11.51 21.87 26.08
N ASP A 283 11.15 23.15 26.11
CA ASP A 283 11.40 23.99 27.29
C ASP A 283 10.38 23.74 28.42
N GLU A 284 9.32 22.98 28.13
CA GLU A 284 8.28 22.54 29.08
C GLU A 284 7.58 23.69 29.83
N PRO A 285 7.02 24.70 29.12
CA PRO A 285 6.19 25.71 29.77
C PRO A 285 4.93 25.09 30.42
N PRO A 286 4.29 25.78 31.37
CA PRO A 286 3.19 25.22 32.17
C PRO A 286 2.05 24.59 31.36
N GLU A 287 1.65 25.20 30.25
CA GLU A 287 0.59 24.68 29.38
C GLU A 287 1.00 23.40 28.64
N VAL A 288 2.29 23.23 28.30
CA VAL A 288 2.82 22.01 27.68
C VAL A 288 2.84 20.88 28.69
N THR A 289 3.35 21.14 29.89
CA THR A 289 3.38 20.12 30.97
C THR A 289 1.98 19.72 31.41
N ALA A 290 1.05 20.68 31.55
CA ALA A 290 -0.36 20.40 31.82
C ALA A 290 -1.00 19.58 30.70
N ARG A 291 -0.70 19.90 29.43
CA ARG A 291 -1.19 19.13 28.27
C ARG A 291 -0.69 17.70 28.29
N VAL A 292 0.60 17.47 28.54
CA VAL A 292 1.19 16.13 28.63
C VAL A 292 0.54 15.35 29.78
N ALA A 293 0.41 15.95 30.97
CA ALA A 293 -0.25 15.29 32.10
C ALA A 293 -1.71 14.92 31.81
N ALA A 294 -2.45 15.78 31.10
CA ALA A 294 -3.83 15.48 30.68
C ALA A 294 -3.89 14.33 29.67
N ALA A 295 -3.01 14.34 28.66
CA ALA A 295 -2.91 13.26 27.70
C ALA A 295 -2.53 11.92 28.37
N THR A 296 -1.52 11.92 29.24
CA THR A 296 -1.09 10.72 29.99
C THR A 296 -2.21 10.15 30.86
N ARG A 297 -2.99 11.00 31.54
CA ARG A 297 -4.19 10.56 32.29
C ARG A 297 -5.24 9.93 31.37
N LEU A 298 -5.56 10.58 30.26
CA LEU A 298 -6.51 10.09 29.26
C LEU A 298 -6.08 8.73 28.70
N HIS A 299 -4.83 8.62 28.26
CA HIS A 299 -4.23 7.39 27.76
C HIS A 299 -4.35 6.27 28.80
N GLY A 300 -3.93 6.54 30.05
CA GLY A 300 -3.96 5.58 31.15
C GLY A 300 -5.36 5.06 31.49
N ARG A 301 -6.38 5.93 31.52
CA ARG A 301 -7.77 5.52 31.78
C ARG A 301 -8.31 4.61 30.66
N VAL A 302 -8.15 5.03 29.41
CA VAL A 302 -8.72 4.29 28.26
C VAL A 302 -7.99 2.97 28.04
N VAL A 303 -6.66 2.95 28.09
CA VAL A 303 -5.89 1.72 27.85
C VAL A 303 -6.14 0.65 28.93
N ARG A 304 -6.31 1.06 30.20
CA ARG A 304 -6.64 0.13 31.29
C ARG A 304 -8.04 -0.44 31.16
N ALA A 305 -9.03 0.39 30.78
CA ALA A 305 -10.39 -0.10 30.52
C ALA A 305 -10.42 -1.12 29.37
N VAL A 306 -9.68 -0.87 28.29
CA VAL A 306 -9.57 -1.84 27.19
C VAL A 306 -8.84 -3.11 27.65
N ALA A 307 -7.77 -2.99 28.44
CA ALA A 307 -7.06 -4.14 29.00
C ALA A 307 -7.97 -5.04 29.84
N GLU A 308 -8.86 -4.45 30.66
CA GLU A 308 -9.87 -5.19 31.43
C GLU A 308 -10.80 -6.01 30.52
N ARG A 309 -11.11 -5.55 29.30
CA ARG A 309 -11.94 -6.31 28.35
C ARG A 309 -11.18 -7.47 27.73
N PHE A 310 -9.91 -7.28 27.38
CA PHE A 310 -9.05 -8.37 26.93
C PHE A 310 -8.88 -9.46 28.01
N THR A 311 -8.64 -9.07 29.27
CA THR A 311 -8.48 -10.04 30.36
C THR A 311 -9.80 -10.72 30.73
N ALA A 312 -10.92 -10.00 30.73
CA ALA A 312 -12.25 -10.59 30.94
C ALA A 312 -12.61 -11.63 29.87
N ALA A 313 -12.14 -11.43 28.63
CA ALA A 313 -12.30 -12.39 27.54
C ALA A 313 -11.37 -13.60 27.62
N GLY A 314 -10.39 -13.61 28.54
CA GLY A 314 -9.47 -14.72 28.78
C GLY A 314 -8.06 -14.54 28.21
N ALA A 315 -7.72 -13.38 27.66
CA ALA A 315 -6.34 -13.08 27.24
C ALA A 315 -5.45 -12.75 28.45
N LEU A 316 -4.16 -13.09 28.36
CA LEU A 316 -3.16 -12.68 29.34
C LEU A 316 -2.54 -11.33 28.95
N LEU A 317 -2.34 -10.46 29.93
CA LEU A 317 -1.73 -9.15 29.76
C LEU A 317 -0.83 -8.81 30.94
N ASP A 318 0.29 -8.16 30.66
CA ASP A 318 1.13 -7.54 31.67
C ASP A 318 0.43 -6.29 32.27
N PRO A 319 0.81 -5.85 33.49
CA PRO A 319 0.28 -4.64 34.09
C PRO A 319 0.52 -3.39 33.21
N VAL A 320 -0.56 -2.66 32.91
CA VAL A 320 -0.49 -1.50 32.01
C VAL A 320 0.02 -0.26 32.75
N ARG A 321 1.28 0.10 32.48
CA ARG A 321 2.00 1.19 33.17
C ARG A 321 2.29 2.40 32.31
N ALA A 322 2.30 2.25 30.99
CA ALA A 322 2.67 3.33 30.08
C ALA A 322 2.05 3.19 28.68
N THR A 323 2.28 4.20 27.84
CA THR A 323 1.99 4.25 26.40
C THR A 323 0.50 4.24 26.06
N CYS A 324 0.12 3.71 24.90
CA CYS A 324 -1.27 3.40 24.54
C CYS A 324 -1.35 2.00 23.92
N TYR A 325 -0.39 1.13 24.21
CA TYR A 325 -0.28 -0.21 23.66
C TYR A 325 -0.67 -1.27 24.67
N LEU A 326 -1.28 -2.33 24.15
CA LEU A 326 -1.52 -3.59 24.82
C LEU A 326 -0.94 -4.69 23.96
N TYR A 327 -0.48 -5.75 24.62
CA TYR A 327 0.11 -6.91 23.94
C TYR A 327 -0.56 -8.22 24.41
N PRO A 328 -1.87 -8.36 24.18
CA PRO A 328 -2.65 -9.47 24.73
C PRO A 328 -2.25 -10.80 24.11
N ASP A 329 -2.09 -11.79 24.98
CA ASP A 329 -1.80 -13.18 24.62
C ASP A 329 -3.07 -14.04 24.73
N PHE A 330 -3.56 -14.50 23.58
CA PHE A 330 -4.74 -15.35 23.45
C PHE A 330 -4.40 -16.85 23.45
N GLU A 331 -3.19 -17.24 23.82
CA GLU A 331 -2.81 -18.65 23.93
C GLU A 331 -3.80 -19.49 24.78
N PRO A 332 -4.33 -19.01 25.92
CA PRO A 332 -5.35 -19.74 26.67
C PRO A 332 -6.65 -20.00 25.91
N LEU A 333 -6.91 -19.22 24.85
CA LEU A 333 -8.11 -19.31 24.01
C LEU A 333 -7.86 -20.07 22.70
N ARG A 334 -6.72 -20.75 22.57
CA ARG A 334 -6.35 -21.50 21.35
C ARG A 334 -7.42 -22.50 20.90
N GLU A 335 -8.00 -23.26 21.82
CA GLU A 335 -9.03 -24.25 21.50
C GLU A 335 -10.34 -23.59 21.00
N PRO A 336 -10.94 -22.61 21.72
CA PRO A 336 -12.07 -21.83 21.19
C PRO A 336 -11.78 -21.16 19.85
N LEU A 337 -10.61 -20.54 19.69
CA LEU A 337 -10.22 -19.84 18.46
C LEU A 337 -10.02 -20.81 17.29
N ALA A 338 -9.56 -22.03 17.56
CA ALA A 338 -9.46 -23.07 16.54
C ALA A 338 -10.83 -23.44 15.92
N ALA A 339 -11.93 -23.31 16.68
CA ALA A 339 -13.28 -23.51 16.15
C ALA A 339 -13.71 -22.39 15.17
N HIS A 340 -13.09 -21.21 15.27
CA HIS A 340 -13.21 -20.11 14.31
C HIS A 340 -12.18 -20.17 13.17
N GLY A 341 -11.44 -21.28 13.04
CA GLY A 341 -10.41 -21.43 12.01
C GLY A 341 -9.12 -20.67 12.30
N VAL A 342 -8.93 -20.16 13.52
CA VAL A 342 -7.76 -19.37 13.91
C VAL A 342 -6.73 -20.25 14.63
N ARG A 343 -5.49 -20.29 14.13
CA ARG A 343 -4.36 -21.04 14.71
C ARG A 343 -3.12 -20.18 14.95
N THR A 344 -3.04 -19.02 14.32
CA THR A 344 -1.89 -18.10 14.37
C THR A 344 -2.31 -16.68 14.74
N GLY A 345 -1.39 -15.86 15.26
CA GLY A 345 -1.66 -14.45 15.55
C GLY A 345 -2.10 -13.67 14.31
N THR A 346 -1.50 -13.98 13.16
CA THR A 346 -1.88 -13.40 11.87
C THR A 346 -3.33 -13.73 11.48
N GLU A 347 -3.77 -14.98 11.62
CA GLU A 347 -5.17 -15.37 11.38
C GLU A 347 -6.12 -14.69 12.37
N LEU A 348 -5.72 -14.55 13.63
CA LEU A 348 -6.51 -13.85 14.64
C LEU A 348 -6.68 -12.35 14.29
N ALA A 349 -5.59 -11.68 13.91
CA ALA A 349 -5.61 -10.28 13.49
C ALA A 349 -6.50 -10.07 12.25
N ARG A 350 -6.45 -11.00 11.29
CA ARG A 350 -7.32 -11.01 10.11
C ARG A 350 -8.78 -11.22 10.50
N LEU A 351 -9.10 -12.22 11.33
CA LEU A 351 -10.47 -12.46 11.79
C LEU A 351 -11.06 -11.20 12.46
N LEU A 352 -10.31 -10.60 13.38
CA LEU A 352 -10.71 -9.36 14.07
C LEU A 352 -10.93 -8.20 13.11
N THR A 353 -10.05 -8.05 12.12
CA THR A 353 -10.19 -7.02 11.10
C THR A 353 -11.40 -7.32 10.22
N ASP A 354 -11.42 -8.44 9.52
CA ASP A 354 -12.38 -8.75 8.46
C ASP A 354 -13.81 -8.87 9.01
N ARG A 355 -14.00 -9.63 10.10
CA ARG A 355 -15.35 -9.87 10.67
C ARG A 355 -15.85 -8.69 11.50
N HIS A 356 -14.97 -8.00 12.22
CA HIS A 356 -15.41 -7.06 13.26
C HIS A 356 -15.00 -5.60 13.05
N GLY A 357 -14.18 -5.31 12.04
CA GLY A 357 -13.62 -3.98 11.83
C GLY A 357 -12.61 -3.56 12.90
N LEU A 358 -12.08 -4.51 13.68
CA LEU A 358 -11.12 -4.25 14.75
C LEU A 358 -9.69 -4.45 14.23
N GLY A 359 -9.05 -3.34 13.86
CA GLY A 359 -7.71 -3.37 13.30
C GLY A 359 -6.63 -3.54 14.36
N VAL A 360 -5.87 -4.61 14.32
CA VAL A 360 -4.76 -4.93 15.24
C VAL A 360 -3.60 -5.52 14.46
N LEU A 361 -2.41 -5.65 15.07
CA LEU A 361 -1.27 -6.31 14.44
C LEU A 361 -0.90 -7.59 15.18
N ALA A 362 -0.46 -8.61 14.46
CA ALA A 362 0.01 -9.84 15.08
C ALA A 362 1.43 -9.70 15.64
N ALA A 363 1.77 -10.50 16.64
CA ALA A 363 3.10 -10.54 17.27
C ALA A 363 4.23 -10.87 16.27
N GLU A 364 3.92 -11.63 15.21
CA GLU A 364 4.87 -11.95 14.14
C GLU A 364 5.47 -10.69 13.47
N GLU A 365 4.67 -9.62 13.35
CA GLU A 365 5.12 -8.34 12.77
C GLU A 365 6.22 -7.68 13.62
N PHE A 366 6.24 -7.97 14.92
CA PHE A 366 7.24 -7.47 15.88
C PHE A 366 8.42 -8.44 16.05
N GLY A 367 8.48 -9.48 15.20
CA GLY A 367 9.57 -10.42 15.09
C GLY A 367 9.55 -11.59 16.04
N GLU A 368 8.40 -11.88 16.64
CA GLU A 368 8.18 -13.18 17.27
C GLU A 368 8.07 -14.30 16.23
N ASP A 369 8.26 -15.54 16.69
CA ASP A 369 8.10 -16.72 15.84
C ASP A 369 6.61 -16.88 15.44
N PRO A 370 6.30 -17.44 14.26
CA PRO A 370 4.91 -17.70 13.87
C PRO A 370 4.19 -18.67 14.81
N GLY A 371 2.92 -18.39 15.10
CA GLY A 371 2.05 -19.35 15.81
C GLY A 371 1.49 -18.93 17.17
N PRO A 372 2.21 -18.18 18.03
CA PRO A 372 1.63 -17.61 19.24
C PRO A 372 0.42 -16.75 18.88
N LEU A 373 -0.68 -16.90 19.62
CA LEU A 373 -1.91 -16.13 19.42
C LEU A 373 -1.81 -14.77 20.11
N ARG A 374 -0.77 -14.00 19.79
CA ARG A 374 -0.50 -12.72 20.44
C ARG A 374 -0.66 -11.57 19.47
N LEU A 375 -1.24 -10.47 19.96
CA LEU A 375 -1.55 -9.29 19.17
C LEU A 375 -0.95 -8.05 19.82
N ARG A 376 -0.75 -7.00 19.03
CA ARG A 376 -0.55 -5.63 19.49
C ARG A 376 -1.78 -4.80 19.16
N ALA A 377 -2.38 -4.23 20.19
CA ALA A 377 -3.54 -3.34 20.10
C ALA A 377 -3.18 -1.94 20.62
N ALA A 378 -3.62 -0.89 19.93
CA ALA A 378 -3.38 0.49 20.31
C ALA A 378 -4.70 1.22 20.59
N THR A 379 -4.77 2.00 21.66
CA THR A 379 -6.00 2.70 22.07
C THR A 379 -5.99 4.20 21.73
N SER A 380 -4.92 4.67 21.11
CA SER A 380 -4.62 6.09 20.90
C SER A 380 -5.53 6.83 19.91
N ARG A 381 -6.43 6.12 19.25
CA ARG A 381 -7.44 6.65 18.31
C ARG A 381 -8.87 6.59 18.85
N LEU A 382 -9.08 6.09 20.08
CA LEU A 382 -10.40 5.93 20.67
C LEU A 382 -10.95 7.22 21.33
N TYR A 383 -10.21 8.33 21.26
CA TYR A 383 -10.54 9.57 21.99
C TYR A 383 -11.63 10.42 21.33
N GLY A 384 -11.99 10.13 20.09
CA GLY A 384 -12.96 10.89 19.31
C GLY A 384 -12.53 11.03 17.86
N ASP A 385 -13.53 11.29 17.02
CA ASP A 385 -13.42 11.43 15.57
C ASP A 385 -13.39 12.88 15.09
N THR A 386 -13.74 13.82 15.95
CA THR A 386 -13.64 15.26 15.71
C THR A 386 -12.72 15.93 16.73
N ALA A 387 -12.21 17.11 16.40
CA ALA A 387 -11.36 17.89 17.31
C ALA A 387 -12.11 18.20 18.61
N GLU A 388 -13.40 18.54 18.56
CA GLU A 388 -14.21 18.88 19.73
C GLU A 388 -14.35 17.70 20.69
N ARG A 389 -14.57 16.48 20.15
CA ARG A 389 -14.63 15.27 20.97
C ARG A 389 -13.29 14.94 21.59
N GLN A 390 -12.20 15.12 20.84
CA GLN A 390 -10.85 14.89 21.35
C GLN A 390 -10.46 15.92 22.43
N GLU A 391 -10.85 17.18 22.29
CA GLU A 391 -10.69 18.22 23.34
C GLU A 391 -11.52 17.88 24.59
N ALA A 392 -12.77 17.45 24.40
CA ALA A 392 -13.60 17.00 25.51
C ALA A 392 -12.99 15.79 26.23
N ALA A 393 -12.39 14.84 25.50
CA ALA A 393 -11.67 13.70 26.07
C ALA A 393 -10.47 14.12 26.92
N LEU A 394 -9.70 15.13 26.48
CA LEU A 394 -8.58 15.69 27.25
C LEU A 394 -9.03 16.40 28.53
N ALA A 395 -10.14 17.13 28.44
CA ALA A 395 -10.69 17.91 29.54
C ALA A 395 -11.45 17.06 30.57
N ALA A 396 -11.92 15.87 30.18
CA ALA A 396 -12.72 15.01 31.05
C ALA A 396 -11.94 14.58 32.32
N ALA A 397 -12.65 14.58 33.45
CA ALA A 397 -12.16 14.01 34.70
C ALA A 397 -12.04 12.49 34.57
N ASP A 398 -13.11 11.84 34.06
CA ASP A 398 -13.08 10.45 33.62
C ASP A 398 -13.50 10.35 32.14
N PRO A 399 -12.59 10.01 31.22
CA PRO A 399 -12.92 9.88 29.81
C PRO A 399 -13.91 8.74 29.51
N LEU A 400 -14.10 7.77 30.41
CA LEU A 400 -15.05 6.68 30.22
C LEU A 400 -16.52 7.11 30.36
N ASP A 401 -16.78 8.29 30.91
CA ASP A 401 -18.13 8.86 30.96
C ASP A 401 -18.57 9.44 29.60
N LEU A 402 -17.63 9.62 28.67
CA LEU A 402 -17.92 10.14 27.33
C LEU A 402 -18.54 9.04 26.46
N PRO A 403 -19.73 9.27 25.86
CA PRO A 403 -20.46 8.22 25.16
C PRO A 403 -19.70 7.53 24.03
N TRP A 404 -18.86 8.26 23.27
CA TRP A 404 -18.11 7.69 22.15
C TRP A 404 -16.91 6.83 22.59
N ILE A 405 -16.27 7.18 23.72
CA ILE A 405 -15.19 6.38 24.29
C ILE A 405 -15.78 5.11 24.89
N ARG A 406 -16.87 5.24 25.67
CA ARG A 406 -17.61 4.11 26.22
C ARG A 406 -18.09 3.16 25.13
N ALA A 407 -18.74 3.67 24.09
CA ALA A 407 -19.19 2.86 22.97
C ALA A 407 -18.03 2.11 22.27
N SER A 408 -16.84 2.72 22.19
CA SER A 408 -15.66 2.05 21.63
C SER A 408 -15.17 0.90 22.53
N VAL A 409 -15.17 1.09 23.86
CA VAL A 409 -14.80 0.06 24.83
C VAL A 409 -15.83 -1.08 24.85
N ASP A 410 -17.12 -0.74 24.88
CA ASP A 410 -18.21 -1.72 24.83
C ASP A 410 -18.16 -2.53 23.53
N ARG A 411 -17.87 -1.88 22.40
CA ARG A 411 -17.68 -2.58 21.12
C ARG A 411 -16.52 -3.56 21.16
N ILE A 412 -15.41 -3.24 21.83
CA ILE A 412 -14.29 -4.18 22.01
C ILE A 412 -14.75 -5.39 22.83
N GLU A 413 -15.51 -5.18 23.90
CA GLU A 413 -16.08 -6.25 24.72
C GLU A 413 -16.99 -7.19 23.91
N GLU A 414 -17.89 -6.63 23.09
CA GLU A 414 -18.75 -7.41 22.17
C GLU A 414 -17.94 -8.27 21.21
N VAL A 415 -16.91 -7.69 20.58
CA VAL A 415 -16.04 -8.40 19.63
C VAL A 415 -15.31 -9.55 20.31
N LEU A 416 -14.76 -9.31 21.50
CA LEU A 416 -14.02 -10.33 22.24
C LEU A 416 -14.94 -11.44 22.77
N ALA A 417 -16.20 -11.13 23.12
CA ALA A 417 -17.18 -12.13 23.54
C ALA A 417 -17.57 -13.11 22.41
N ASP A 418 -17.61 -12.65 21.14
CA ASP A 418 -17.83 -13.52 19.98
C ASP A 418 -16.72 -14.59 19.84
N LEU A 419 -15.46 -14.21 20.13
CA LEU A 419 -14.31 -15.13 20.05
C LEU A 419 -14.35 -16.23 21.11
N ALA A 420 -14.92 -15.93 22.28
CA ALA A 420 -15.02 -16.88 23.39
C ALA A 420 -16.16 -17.91 23.21
N THR A 421 -17.05 -17.71 22.24
CA THR A 421 -18.20 -18.58 21.97
C THR A 421 -17.96 -19.42 20.71
N PRO A 422 -18.17 -20.75 20.72
CA PRO A 422 -18.03 -21.56 19.51
C PRO A 422 -19.09 -21.18 18.45
N PRO A 423 -18.75 -21.17 17.14
CA PRO A 423 -19.69 -20.76 16.10
C PRO A 423 -20.92 -21.69 16.05
N VAL A 424 -22.12 -21.09 15.95
CA VAL A 424 -23.38 -21.83 15.82
C VAL A 424 -23.41 -22.51 14.45
N THR A 425 -23.27 -23.83 14.41
CA THR A 425 -23.48 -24.62 13.19
C THR A 425 -24.97 -24.66 12.83
N THR A 426 -25.41 -23.86 11.86
CA THR A 426 -26.72 -24.03 11.22
C THR A 426 -26.64 -25.19 10.22
N ARG A 427 -27.21 -26.34 10.59
CA ARG A 427 -27.47 -27.44 9.65
C ARG A 427 -28.65 -27.07 8.76
N THR A 428 -28.39 -26.65 7.53
CA THR A 428 -29.44 -26.59 6.50
C THR A 428 -29.69 -28.01 5.99
N THR A 429 -30.89 -28.52 6.26
CA THR A 429 -31.37 -29.82 5.77
C THR A 429 -31.82 -29.68 4.32
N ALA A 430 -31.30 -30.53 3.44
CA ALA A 430 -31.70 -30.62 2.05
C ALA A 430 -33.12 -31.20 1.95
N SER A 431 -34.06 -30.45 1.38
CA SER A 431 -35.39 -30.92 1.00
C SER A 431 -35.43 -31.24 -0.50
N ALA A 432 -35.88 -32.44 -0.83
CA ALA A 432 -35.89 -33.05 -2.15
C ALA A 432 -36.86 -32.38 -3.16
N ALA A 433 -36.46 -32.34 -4.43
CA ALA A 433 -37.33 -32.08 -5.58
C ALA A 433 -37.68 -33.39 -6.33
N PRO A 434 -38.87 -33.52 -6.95
CA PRO A 434 -39.37 -34.77 -7.55
C PRO A 434 -38.86 -34.97 -9.00
N PRO A 435 -38.98 -36.20 -9.57
CA PRO A 435 -38.25 -36.60 -10.77
C PRO A 435 -38.96 -36.20 -12.08
N VAL A 436 -38.19 -35.71 -13.05
CA VAL A 436 -38.64 -35.50 -14.43
C VAL A 436 -38.35 -36.74 -15.26
N THR A 437 -39.38 -37.22 -15.95
CA THR A 437 -39.39 -38.41 -16.79
C THR A 437 -38.83 -38.15 -18.19
N ALA A 438 -38.15 -39.16 -18.72
CA ALA A 438 -37.49 -39.19 -20.02
C ALA A 438 -38.46 -38.97 -21.21
N ARG A 439 -38.02 -38.20 -22.20
CA ARG A 439 -38.51 -38.29 -23.58
C ARG A 439 -37.36 -38.45 -24.57
N THR A 440 -37.56 -39.44 -25.42
CA THR A 440 -36.69 -40.01 -26.45
C THR A 440 -36.54 -39.12 -27.68
N THR A 441 -35.33 -39.13 -28.24
CA THR A 441 -34.87 -38.57 -29.53
C THR A 441 -35.46 -39.30 -30.75
N PRO A 442 -35.69 -38.58 -31.88
CA PRO A 442 -35.68 -39.17 -33.22
C PRO A 442 -34.45 -38.72 -34.05
N PRO A 443 -34.12 -39.40 -35.17
CA PRO A 443 -32.77 -39.51 -35.68
C PRO A 443 -32.36 -38.44 -36.71
N VAL A 444 -31.04 -38.27 -36.80
CA VAL A 444 -30.30 -37.46 -37.77
C VAL A 444 -30.44 -38.03 -39.18
N THR A 445 -30.71 -37.16 -40.16
CA THR A 445 -30.47 -37.43 -41.59
C THR A 445 -29.41 -36.49 -42.13
N ALA A 446 -28.36 -37.09 -42.68
CA ALA A 446 -27.22 -36.45 -43.33
C ALA A 446 -27.62 -35.64 -44.58
N ARG A 447 -26.94 -34.50 -44.81
CA ARG A 447 -26.86 -33.90 -46.14
C ARG A 447 -25.55 -33.14 -46.36
N THR A 448 -24.66 -33.82 -47.08
CA THR A 448 -23.74 -33.33 -48.14
C THR A 448 -23.29 -31.86 -48.15
N VAL A 449 -21.97 -31.73 -48.02
CA VAL A 449 -21.09 -30.63 -48.44
C VAL A 449 -21.35 -30.18 -49.89
N ARG A 450 -21.45 -28.87 -50.13
CA ARG A 450 -21.11 -28.16 -51.40
C ARG A 450 -20.85 -26.66 -51.14
N PRO A 451 -20.13 -25.97 -52.04
CA PRO A 451 -19.04 -25.04 -51.71
C PRO A 451 -19.47 -23.59 -51.51
N VAL A 452 -18.55 -22.84 -50.88
CA VAL A 452 -18.54 -21.38 -50.69
C VAL A 452 -18.80 -20.62 -51.99
N PRO A 453 -19.72 -19.64 -52.01
CA PRO A 453 -19.69 -18.55 -52.95
C PRO A 453 -19.29 -17.24 -52.27
N ASP A 454 -18.27 -16.64 -52.87
CA ASP A 454 -17.91 -15.23 -52.85
C ASP A 454 -19.15 -14.30 -52.83
N ARG A 455 -19.18 -13.32 -51.91
CA ARG A 455 -20.19 -12.27 -51.84
C ARG A 455 -19.56 -10.92 -51.48
N THR A 456 -19.16 -10.22 -52.53
CA THR A 456 -19.16 -8.76 -52.62
C THR A 456 -20.52 -8.15 -52.25
N HIS A 457 -20.46 -7.07 -51.46
CA HIS A 457 -21.40 -5.94 -51.33
C HIS A 457 -22.92 -6.17 -51.49
N GLN A 458 -23.66 -6.07 -50.37
CA GLN A 458 -24.77 -5.12 -50.13
C GLN A 458 -25.81 -5.69 -49.14
N ARG A 459 -25.83 -5.13 -47.92
CA ARG A 459 -26.89 -4.26 -47.37
C ARG A 459 -26.64 -4.14 -45.87
N ALA A 460 -26.27 -2.93 -45.45
CA ALA A 460 -26.31 -2.51 -44.06
C ALA A 460 -27.72 -2.75 -43.53
N GLN A 461 -27.85 -3.73 -42.64
CA GLN A 461 -28.86 -3.67 -41.59
C GLN A 461 -28.30 -2.67 -40.59
N GLU A 462 -29.04 -1.60 -40.33
CA GLU A 462 -28.73 -0.63 -39.26
C GLU A 462 -28.77 -1.39 -37.93
N GLU A 463 -27.63 -1.95 -37.55
CA GLU A 463 -27.35 -2.27 -36.15
C GLU A 463 -27.41 -0.95 -35.36
N PRO A 464 -27.99 -0.95 -34.15
CA PRO A 464 -28.04 0.26 -33.33
C PRO A 464 -26.62 0.79 -33.15
N GLU A 465 -26.43 2.08 -33.44
CA GLU A 465 -25.14 2.75 -33.33
C GLU A 465 -24.64 2.61 -31.89
N MET A 466 -23.56 1.83 -31.71
CA MET A 466 -23.03 1.46 -30.40
C MET A 466 -22.54 2.72 -29.69
N ALA A 467 -22.97 2.93 -28.44
CA ALA A 467 -22.60 4.12 -27.69
C ALA A 467 -21.09 4.12 -27.39
N VAL A 468 -20.42 5.22 -27.72
CA VAL A 468 -18.99 5.41 -27.46
C VAL A 468 -18.80 6.49 -26.41
N LEU A 469 -17.89 6.26 -25.48
CA LEU A 469 -17.42 7.24 -24.50
C LEU A 469 -15.92 7.42 -24.68
N PHE A 470 -15.42 8.66 -24.62
CA PHE A 470 -13.99 8.92 -24.54
C PHE A 470 -13.68 10.06 -23.58
N GLU A 471 -12.43 10.11 -23.14
CA GLU A 471 -11.91 11.18 -22.30
C GLU A 471 -10.81 11.95 -23.01
N CYS A 472 -10.74 13.25 -22.74
CA CYS A 472 -9.70 14.10 -23.28
C CYS A 472 -9.40 15.29 -22.36
N GLU A 473 -8.20 15.83 -22.50
CA GLU A 473 -7.83 17.15 -21.98
C GLU A 473 -8.02 18.20 -23.07
N TYR A 474 -8.65 19.30 -22.71
CA TYR A 474 -8.81 20.49 -23.54
C TYR A 474 -8.63 21.72 -22.65
N GLN A 475 -7.75 22.64 -23.04
CA GLN A 475 -7.39 23.84 -22.25
C GLN A 475 -6.99 23.53 -20.79
N GLY A 476 -6.29 22.42 -20.57
CA GLY A 476 -5.81 22.00 -19.24
C GLY A 476 -6.92 21.53 -18.29
N GLN A 477 -8.09 21.16 -18.80
CA GLN A 477 -9.19 20.57 -18.05
C GLN A 477 -9.62 19.26 -18.71
N ARG A 478 -10.14 18.32 -17.92
CA ARG A 478 -10.60 17.01 -18.38
C ARG A 478 -12.08 17.05 -18.79
N TYR A 479 -12.38 16.37 -19.89
CA TYR A 479 -13.70 16.30 -20.50
C TYR A 479 -14.01 14.88 -20.95
N ALA A 480 -15.31 14.58 -21.04
CA ALA A 480 -15.85 13.39 -21.67
C ALA A 480 -16.61 13.76 -22.95
N GLY A 481 -16.52 12.93 -23.98
CA GLY A 481 -17.36 13.02 -25.17
C GLY A 481 -18.05 11.70 -25.46
N PHE A 482 -19.17 11.77 -26.18
CA PHE A 482 -20.09 10.64 -26.36
C PHE A 482 -20.39 10.29 -27.82
N GLU A 483 -19.67 10.92 -28.75
CA GLU A 483 -19.78 10.72 -30.19
C GLU A 483 -18.38 10.60 -30.74
N LYS A 484 -18.15 9.67 -31.66
CA LYS A 484 -16.83 9.49 -32.25
C LYS A 484 -16.43 10.75 -33.03
N PRO A 485 -15.28 11.37 -32.73
CA PRO A 485 -14.88 12.61 -33.40
C PRO A 485 -14.77 12.42 -34.92
N VAL A 486 -15.46 13.27 -35.67
CA VAL A 486 -15.34 13.35 -37.12
C VAL A 486 -14.36 14.47 -37.47
N PRO A 487 -13.29 14.20 -38.23
CA PRO A 487 -12.30 15.22 -38.59
C PRO A 487 -12.95 16.46 -39.21
N GLY A 488 -12.67 17.63 -38.63
CA GLY A 488 -13.20 18.93 -39.09
C GLY A 488 -14.64 19.25 -38.68
N ALA A 489 -15.34 18.33 -38.00
CA ALA A 489 -16.65 18.62 -37.40
C ALA A 489 -16.50 19.17 -35.98
N PRO A 490 -17.46 19.99 -35.50
CA PRO A 490 -17.51 20.38 -34.09
C PRO A 490 -17.69 19.18 -33.17
N LEU A 491 -17.04 19.20 -32.01
CA LEU A 491 -17.09 18.15 -31.00
C LEU A 491 -17.77 18.67 -29.72
N THR A 492 -18.77 17.96 -29.23
CA THR A 492 -19.44 18.31 -27.96
C THR A 492 -18.78 17.57 -26.80
N LEU A 493 -18.30 18.33 -25.83
CA LEU A 493 -17.58 17.85 -24.66
C LEU A 493 -18.29 18.22 -23.36
N TYR A 494 -18.21 17.36 -22.36
CA TYR A 494 -18.81 17.55 -21.04
C TYR A 494 -17.71 17.55 -20.00
N ARG A 495 -17.62 18.60 -19.18
CA ARG A 495 -16.56 18.71 -18.18
C ARG A 495 -16.71 17.60 -17.13
N VAL A 496 -15.62 16.89 -16.85
CA VAL A 496 -15.57 15.86 -15.82
C VAL A 496 -14.31 16.05 -14.97
N ASN A 497 -14.45 15.97 -13.65
CA ASN A 497 -13.30 15.96 -12.75
C ASN A 497 -12.65 14.57 -12.73
N ASP A 498 -11.40 14.46 -12.29
CA ASP A 498 -10.75 13.16 -12.09
C ASP A 498 -11.58 12.24 -11.17
N GLY A 499 -11.66 10.96 -11.51
CA GLY A 499 -12.44 9.97 -10.78
C GLY A 499 -13.96 10.01 -11.04
N ARG A 500 -14.49 11.05 -11.71
CA ARG A 500 -15.95 11.19 -11.90
C ARG A 500 -16.52 10.05 -12.73
N LEU A 501 -15.95 9.75 -13.88
CA LEU A 501 -16.48 8.69 -14.75
C LEU A 501 -16.40 7.32 -14.08
N GLN A 502 -15.32 7.05 -13.35
CA GLN A 502 -15.16 5.84 -12.54
C GLN A 502 -16.30 5.72 -11.51
N ALA A 503 -16.63 6.81 -10.82
CA ALA A 503 -17.73 6.84 -9.86
C ALA A 503 -19.10 6.57 -10.53
N GLU A 504 -19.34 7.13 -11.72
CA GLU A 504 -20.58 6.86 -12.47
C GLU A 504 -20.68 5.39 -12.89
N PHE A 505 -19.60 4.78 -13.38
CA PHE A 505 -19.60 3.34 -13.70
C PHE A 505 -19.77 2.45 -12.47
N ILE A 506 -19.35 2.91 -11.28
CA ILE A 506 -19.60 2.20 -10.03
C ILE A 506 -21.07 2.27 -9.62
N ALA A 507 -21.72 3.42 -9.85
CA ALA A 507 -23.10 3.67 -9.46
C ALA A 507 -24.13 3.13 -10.45
N ALA A 508 -23.78 3.05 -11.74
CA ALA A 508 -24.68 2.64 -12.80
C ALA A 508 -25.03 1.15 -12.75
N GLU A 509 -26.28 0.81 -13.05
CA GLU A 509 -26.68 -0.58 -13.28
C GLU A 509 -26.19 -1.08 -14.64
N ASN A 510 -26.23 -0.21 -15.67
CA ASN A 510 -25.70 -0.51 -17.00
C ASN A 510 -24.69 0.57 -17.43
N PRO A 511 -23.61 0.20 -18.16
CA PRO A 511 -22.63 1.15 -18.70
C PRO A 511 -23.23 2.35 -19.46
N GLU A 512 -24.30 2.12 -20.20
CA GLU A 512 -24.95 3.14 -21.04
C GLU A 512 -25.60 4.27 -20.21
N ASP A 513 -26.00 4.00 -18.96
CA ASP A 513 -26.65 4.98 -18.08
C ASP A 513 -25.71 6.14 -17.69
N VAL A 514 -24.38 5.90 -17.73
CA VAL A 514 -23.35 6.90 -17.42
C VAL A 514 -23.45 8.12 -18.34
N ILE A 515 -23.78 7.93 -19.63
CA ILE A 515 -23.90 9.05 -20.58
C ILE A 515 -25.01 10.00 -20.13
N ALA A 516 -26.18 9.46 -19.77
CA ALA A 516 -27.31 10.25 -19.32
C ALA A 516 -26.98 11.00 -18.02
N ALA A 517 -26.30 10.34 -17.07
CA ALA A 517 -25.89 10.93 -15.81
C ALA A 517 -24.93 12.13 -16.00
N ILE A 518 -23.92 11.98 -16.86
CA ILE A 518 -22.98 13.09 -17.15
C ILE A 518 -23.68 14.23 -17.88
N LYS A 519 -24.50 13.94 -18.91
CA LYS A 519 -25.23 14.97 -19.66
C LYS A 519 -26.23 15.76 -18.81
N ALA A 520 -26.75 15.17 -17.73
CA ALA A 520 -27.70 15.83 -16.84
C ALA A 520 -27.04 16.87 -15.93
N GLU A 521 -25.77 16.71 -15.59
CA GLU A 521 -25.09 17.52 -14.56
C GLU A 521 -23.99 18.44 -15.12
N ALA A 522 -23.46 18.15 -16.31
CA ALA A 522 -22.39 18.93 -16.92
C ALA A 522 -22.91 19.79 -18.08
N GLU A 523 -22.54 21.08 -18.09
CA GLU A 523 -22.79 21.95 -19.23
C GLU A 523 -21.90 21.53 -20.42
N PRO A 524 -22.48 21.39 -21.64
CA PRO A 524 -21.72 21.04 -22.83
C PRO A 524 -20.88 22.21 -23.32
N VAL A 525 -19.67 21.92 -23.77
CA VAL A 525 -18.77 22.81 -24.50
C VAL A 525 -18.62 22.29 -25.92
N VAL A 526 -18.88 23.16 -26.91
CA VAL A 526 -18.65 22.83 -28.32
C VAL A 526 -17.26 23.30 -28.71
N VAL A 527 -16.43 22.37 -29.18
CA VAL A 527 -15.10 22.60 -29.72
C VAL A 527 -15.17 22.59 -31.23
N GLU A 528 -14.86 23.72 -31.88
CA GLU A 528 -14.87 23.83 -33.34
C GLU A 528 -13.73 23.00 -33.95
N GLY A 529 -14.03 22.24 -35.00
CA GLY A 529 -13.04 21.39 -35.67
C GLY A 529 -12.01 22.21 -36.43
N GLY A 530 -10.71 22.10 -36.09
CA GLY A 530 -9.64 22.56 -36.98
C GLY A 530 -8.31 22.98 -36.37
N GLU A 531 -8.23 23.49 -35.13
CA GLU A 531 -6.98 24.14 -34.67
C GLU A 531 -6.71 24.04 -33.15
N GLN A 532 -7.41 23.15 -32.43
CA GLN A 532 -7.31 23.07 -30.97
C GLN A 532 -6.71 21.74 -30.49
N GLU A 533 -5.75 21.84 -29.57
CA GLU A 533 -4.97 20.73 -29.01
C GLU A 533 -5.84 19.92 -28.02
N ILE A 534 -6.75 19.11 -28.55
CA ILE A 534 -7.41 18.05 -27.78
C ILE A 534 -6.42 16.92 -27.60
N ARG A 535 -6.11 16.59 -26.35
CA ARG A 535 -5.30 15.41 -26.02
C ARG A 535 -6.21 14.33 -25.47
N TYR A 536 -6.42 13.25 -26.23
CA TYR A 536 -7.19 12.11 -25.74
C TYR A 536 -6.50 11.45 -24.54
N LEU A 537 -7.27 10.70 -23.75
CA LEU A 537 -6.79 9.91 -22.61
C LEU A 537 -7.24 8.45 -22.79
N PRO A 538 -6.50 7.47 -22.25
CA PRO A 538 -7.01 6.10 -22.17
C PRO A 538 -8.31 6.03 -21.35
N PRO A 539 -9.27 5.17 -21.72
CA PRO A 539 -10.57 5.09 -21.06
C PRO A 539 -10.47 4.86 -19.56
N LEU A 540 -11.09 5.71 -18.75
CA LEU A 540 -11.11 5.62 -17.28
C LEU A 540 -9.75 5.67 -16.60
N LEU A 541 -8.69 6.16 -17.24
CA LEU A 541 -7.38 6.24 -16.60
C LEU A 541 -7.40 7.24 -15.42
N PRO A 542 -7.11 6.81 -14.18
CA PRO A 542 -7.02 7.75 -13.05
C PRO A 542 -5.75 8.61 -13.15
N GLU A 543 -5.77 9.84 -12.63
CA GLU A 543 -4.55 10.68 -12.53
C GLU A 543 -3.41 9.95 -11.81
N ALA A 544 -3.73 9.26 -10.72
CA ALA A 544 -2.83 8.31 -10.07
C ALA A 544 -2.74 7.03 -10.90
N THR A 545 -1.97 7.04 -11.99
CA THR A 545 -1.86 5.93 -12.96
C THR A 545 -1.45 4.58 -12.36
N GLY A 546 -0.84 4.55 -11.16
CA GLY A 546 -0.62 3.33 -10.36
C GLY A 546 -1.92 2.68 -9.82
N ASN A 547 -3.06 3.33 -10.02
CA ASN A 547 -4.41 2.84 -9.76
C ASN A 547 -5.15 2.36 -11.01
N ALA A 548 -4.38 2.05 -12.06
CA ALA A 548 -4.80 1.27 -13.21
C ALA A 548 -3.85 0.09 -13.39
N LEU A 549 -4.39 -1.08 -13.70
CA LEU A 549 -3.69 -2.34 -13.93
C LEU A 549 -3.92 -2.83 -15.35
N LEU A 550 -2.83 -3.13 -16.06
CA LEU A 550 -2.88 -3.79 -17.37
C LEU A 550 -2.49 -5.23 -17.17
N SER A 551 -3.34 -6.13 -17.65
CA SER A 551 -3.12 -7.56 -17.55
C SER A 551 -3.82 -8.30 -18.68
N GLY A 552 -3.56 -9.58 -18.82
CA GLY A 552 -4.21 -10.39 -19.85
C GLY A 552 -3.98 -11.87 -19.65
N PHE A 553 -4.36 -12.64 -20.66
CA PHE A 553 -4.26 -14.10 -20.64
C PHE A 553 -3.40 -14.63 -21.78
N MET A 554 -2.52 -15.58 -21.49
CA MET A 554 -1.70 -16.24 -22.50
C MET A 554 -2.47 -17.37 -23.17
N ARG A 555 -2.24 -17.54 -24.47
CA ARG A 555 -2.68 -18.71 -25.26
C ARG A 555 -4.19 -18.96 -25.16
N THR A 556 -4.99 -17.92 -25.32
CA THR A 556 -6.45 -18.00 -25.26
C THR A 556 -7.11 -18.27 -26.61
N HIS A 557 -6.49 -17.90 -27.73
CA HIS A 557 -7.06 -18.08 -29.05
C HIS A 557 -7.18 -19.57 -29.46
N ARG A 558 -8.27 -19.94 -30.15
CA ARG A 558 -8.58 -21.34 -30.55
C ARG A 558 -7.48 -21.99 -31.37
N SER A 559 -6.80 -21.23 -32.23
CA SER A 559 -5.68 -21.71 -33.05
C SER A 559 -4.50 -22.29 -32.26
N LYS A 560 -4.44 -22.05 -30.93
CA LYS A 560 -3.40 -22.58 -30.04
C LYS A 560 -3.73 -23.95 -29.44
N PHE A 561 -4.88 -24.54 -29.78
CA PHE A 561 -5.39 -25.81 -29.27
C PHE A 561 -5.73 -26.79 -30.41
N GLU A 562 -5.46 -28.07 -30.20
CA GLU A 562 -5.70 -29.13 -31.20
C GLU A 562 -7.15 -29.68 -31.16
N LYS A 563 -7.87 -29.42 -30.07
CA LYS A 563 -9.23 -29.91 -29.83
C LYS A 563 -10.12 -28.71 -29.53
N GLU A 564 -11.40 -28.81 -29.88
CA GLU A 564 -12.42 -27.87 -29.41
C GLU A 564 -12.72 -28.10 -27.92
N PRO A 565 -13.10 -27.06 -27.16
CA PRO A 565 -13.52 -27.21 -25.77
C PRO A 565 -14.77 -28.08 -25.68
N VAL A 566 -14.77 -29.05 -24.76
CA VAL A 566 -15.91 -29.94 -24.54
C VAL A 566 -16.85 -29.31 -23.52
N GLU A 567 -18.13 -29.21 -23.87
CA GLU A 567 -19.14 -28.65 -22.98
C GLU A 567 -19.31 -29.51 -21.72
N GLY A 568 -19.16 -28.89 -20.54
CA GLY A 568 -19.28 -29.55 -19.23
C GLY A 568 -17.96 -30.07 -18.64
N GLU A 569 -16.82 -29.90 -19.30
CA GLU A 569 -15.51 -30.12 -18.68
C GLU A 569 -15.21 -29.07 -17.61
N GLU A 570 -14.42 -29.47 -16.61
CA GLU A 570 -13.96 -28.58 -15.53
C GLU A 570 -13.13 -27.42 -16.12
N PHE A 571 -13.45 -26.19 -15.73
CA PHE A 571 -12.73 -25.02 -16.20
C PHE A 571 -11.29 -25.01 -15.68
N VAL A 572 -10.33 -24.98 -16.59
CA VAL A 572 -8.91 -24.79 -16.27
C VAL A 572 -8.51 -23.40 -16.75
N ALA A 573 -8.17 -22.51 -15.81
CA ALA A 573 -7.83 -21.14 -16.14
C ALA A 573 -6.59 -21.06 -17.06
N PRO A 574 -6.59 -20.18 -18.08
CA PRO A 574 -5.38 -19.87 -18.82
C PRO A 574 -4.36 -19.14 -17.92
N ASN A 575 -3.10 -19.12 -18.35
CA ASN A 575 -2.07 -18.38 -17.62
C ASN A 575 -2.36 -16.89 -17.70
N TRP A 576 -2.61 -16.26 -16.56
CA TRP A 576 -2.73 -14.81 -16.44
C TRP A 576 -1.34 -14.15 -16.34
N PHE A 577 -1.20 -12.95 -16.89
CA PHE A 577 0.02 -12.16 -16.80
C PHE A 577 -0.23 -10.72 -16.37
N PHE A 578 0.73 -10.16 -15.63
CA PHE A 578 0.84 -8.74 -15.39
C PHE A 578 1.58 -8.07 -16.56
N LYS A 579 1.02 -7.00 -17.12
CA LYS A 579 1.65 -6.23 -18.21
C LYS A 579 2.25 -4.91 -17.73
N GLY A 580 1.57 -4.22 -16.80
CA GLY A 580 2.02 -2.93 -16.31
C GLY A 580 0.95 -2.20 -15.50
N PHE A 581 1.23 -0.94 -15.18
CA PHE A 581 0.26 0.00 -14.61
C PHE A 581 -0.20 0.99 -15.68
N GLY A 582 -1.17 1.85 -15.37
CA GLY A 582 -1.72 2.84 -16.30
C GLY A 582 -0.67 3.73 -16.99
N SER A 583 0.49 3.95 -16.37
CA SER A 583 1.60 4.72 -16.96
C SER A 583 2.28 4.05 -18.16
N TRP A 584 1.93 2.80 -18.47
CA TRP A 584 2.44 2.01 -19.61
C TRP A 584 1.47 1.97 -20.80
N LEU A 585 0.31 2.63 -20.67
CA LEU A 585 -0.60 2.86 -21.80
C LEU A 585 -0.04 3.96 -22.69
N ARG A 586 -0.16 3.75 -24.00
CA ARG A 586 0.22 4.69 -25.05
C ARG A 586 -0.97 4.87 -25.98
N LEU A 587 -1.28 6.10 -26.31
CA LEU A 587 -2.33 6.40 -27.28
C LEU A 587 -1.75 6.34 -28.71
N PRO A 588 -2.59 6.24 -29.75
CA PRO A 588 -2.12 6.35 -31.13
C PRO A 588 -1.31 7.64 -31.33
N GLY A 589 -0.13 7.51 -31.94
CA GLY A 589 0.84 8.59 -32.11
C GLY A 589 2.01 8.55 -31.12
N ASP A 590 1.80 8.05 -29.89
CA ASP A 590 2.86 7.91 -28.90
C ASP A 590 3.86 6.80 -29.29
N PRO A 591 5.14 6.87 -28.86
CA PRO A 591 6.07 5.77 -29.05
C PRO A 591 5.71 4.57 -28.13
N LEU A 592 5.80 3.35 -28.66
CA LEU A 592 5.78 2.11 -27.88
C LEU A 592 7.22 1.72 -27.52
N VAL A 593 7.54 1.85 -26.24
CA VAL A 593 8.89 1.59 -25.74
C VAL A 593 9.07 0.11 -25.41
N ALA A 594 10.11 -0.49 -25.99
CA ALA A 594 10.57 -1.84 -25.69
C ALA A 594 12.00 -1.83 -25.11
N PRO A 595 12.37 -2.80 -24.26
CA PRO A 595 13.73 -2.90 -23.74
C PRO A 595 14.80 -2.93 -24.85
N LYS A 596 15.91 -2.22 -24.66
CA LYS A 596 17.04 -2.17 -25.63
C LYS A 596 17.58 -3.54 -26.05
N ARG A 597 17.41 -4.56 -25.19
CA ARG A 597 17.88 -5.94 -25.43
C ARG A 597 16.73 -6.89 -25.76
N SER A 598 15.63 -6.39 -26.29
CA SER A 598 14.53 -7.24 -26.74
C SER A 598 15.00 -8.27 -27.76
N VAL A 599 14.45 -9.48 -27.67
CA VAL A 599 14.89 -10.63 -28.46
C VAL A 599 14.12 -10.71 -29.78
N ALA A 600 12.79 -10.66 -29.70
CA ALA A 600 11.89 -10.58 -30.84
C ALA A 600 10.54 -10.08 -30.37
N LEU A 601 10.09 -8.95 -30.90
CA LEU A 601 8.78 -8.41 -30.58
C LEU A 601 7.70 -9.02 -31.48
N ILE A 602 6.49 -9.12 -30.93
CA ILE A 602 5.24 -9.34 -31.65
C ILE A 602 4.22 -8.28 -31.25
N GLU A 603 3.44 -7.88 -32.23
CA GLU A 603 2.20 -7.15 -32.07
C GLU A 603 1.02 -8.13 -31.94
N GLU A 604 0.09 -7.83 -31.04
CA GLU A 604 -1.08 -8.66 -30.76
C GLU A 604 -2.31 -7.75 -30.69
N PRO A 605 -3.09 -7.64 -31.77
CA PRO A 605 -4.32 -6.85 -31.81
C PRO A 605 -5.42 -7.49 -30.96
N GLU A 606 -5.82 -6.84 -29.86
CA GLU A 606 -6.71 -7.44 -28.89
C GLU A 606 -7.90 -6.57 -28.52
N VAL A 607 -9.01 -7.24 -28.18
CA VAL A 607 -10.08 -6.65 -27.38
C VAL A 607 -9.58 -6.54 -25.95
N ALA A 608 -9.68 -5.33 -25.38
CA ALA A 608 -9.34 -5.04 -24.00
C ALA A 608 -10.60 -4.68 -23.23
N LEU A 609 -10.95 -5.47 -22.20
CA LEU A 609 -12.07 -5.17 -21.33
C LEU A 609 -11.67 -4.15 -20.28
N VAL A 610 -12.54 -3.19 -20.00
CA VAL A 610 -12.32 -2.15 -18.99
C VAL A 610 -13.26 -2.40 -17.82
N TYR A 611 -12.67 -2.60 -16.63
CA TYR A 611 -13.42 -2.69 -15.37
C TYR A 611 -12.95 -1.61 -14.40
N VAL A 612 -13.84 -1.20 -13.51
CA VAL A 612 -13.49 -0.44 -12.32
C VAL A 612 -14.04 -1.16 -11.08
N ASN A 613 -13.21 -1.37 -10.07
CA ASN A 613 -13.69 -1.99 -8.84
C ASN A 613 -14.47 -0.99 -7.97
N ASP A 614 -15.63 -1.39 -7.49
CA ASP A 614 -16.40 -0.59 -6.51
C ASP A 614 -15.73 -0.54 -5.13
N ASP A 615 -16.35 0.18 -4.18
CA ASP A 615 -15.83 0.35 -2.82
C ASP A 615 -15.70 -0.97 -2.03
N ALA A 616 -16.48 -1.99 -2.41
CA ALA A 616 -16.41 -3.34 -1.85
C ALA A 616 -15.46 -4.26 -2.65
N GLY A 617 -14.80 -3.73 -3.68
CA GLY A 617 -13.88 -4.46 -4.53
C GLY A 617 -14.56 -5.36 -5.57
N ASN A 618 -15.88 -5.22 -5.81
CA ASN A 618 -16.53 -5.94 -6.89
C ASN A 618 -16.18 -5.27 -8.23
N PRO A 619 -15.78 -6.04 -9.26
CA PRO A 619 -15.50 -5.48 -10.57
C PRO A 619 -16.80 -5.00 -11.22
N ARG A 620 -16.81 -3.75 -11.68
CA ARG A 620 -17.89 -3.15 -12.49
C ARG A 620 -17.40 -3.03 -13.91
N TYR A 621 -18.06 -3.75 -14.82
CA TYR A 621 -17.74 -3.70 -16.23
C TYR A 621 -18.13 -2.34 -16.80
N ALA A 622 -17.18 -1.64 -17.42
CA ALA A 622 -17.40 -0.33 -18.02
C ALA A 622 -17.61 -0.40 -19.54
N GLY A 623 -17.13 -1.46 -20.18
CA GLY A 623 -17.14 -1.62 -21.63
C GLY A 623 -15.84 -2.23 -22.14
N TYR A 624 -15.62 -2.14 -23.44
CA TYR A 624 -14.41 -2.65 -24.08
C TYR A 624 -13.74 -1.58 -24.96
N THR A 625 -12.47 -1.81 -25.26
CA THR A 625 -11.69 -1.02 -26.20
C THR A 625 -10.74 -1.94 -26.97
N PHE A 626 -9.89 -1.37 -27.82
CA PHE A 626 -8.91 -2.13 -28.62
C PHE A 626 -7.49 -1.73 -28.24
N GLY A 627 -6.60 -2.71 -28.20
CA GLY A 627 -5.20 -2.48 -27.88
C GLY A 627 -4.23 -3.30 -28.72
N ASN A 628 -2.95 -2.94 -28.62
CA ASN A 628 -1.83 -3.75 -29.08
C ASN A 628 -1.07 -4.29 -27.86
N ASP A 629 -1.18 -5.57 -27.58
CA ASP A 629 -0.34 -6.25 -26.59
C ASP A 629 1.05 -6.54 -27.17
N LEU A 630 1.82 -5.46 -27.40
CA LEU A 630 3.20 -5.58 -27.85
C LEU A 630 4.00 -6.38 -26.82
N CYS A 631 4.67 -7.46 -27.24
CA CYS A 631 5.42 -8.30 -26.32
C CYS A 631 6.70 -8.89 -26.92
N ASP A 632 7.70 -9.18 -26.07
CA ASP A 632 8.96 -9.80 -26.49
C ASP A 632 8.88 -11.33 -26.45
N ILE A 633 8.17 -11.91 -27.43
CA ILE A 633 7.98 -13.36 -27.55
C ILE A 633 9.32 -14.13 -27.61
N GLY A 634 10.40 -13.48 -28.03
CA GLY A 634 11.72 -14.08 -28.05
C GLY A 634 12.21 -14.52 -26.66
N LEU A 635 11.76 -13.87 -25.57
CA LEU A 635 12.04 -14.32 -24.20
C LEU A 635 11.32 -15.64 -23.87
N HIS A 636 10.05 -15.77 -24.25
CA HIS A 636 9.30 -17.03 -24.10
C HIS A 636 9.95 -18.18 -24.88
N ILE A 637 10.38 -17.92 -26.12
CA ILE A 637 11.01 -18.94 -26.97
C ILE A 637 12.33 -19.41 -26.37
N ARG A 638 13.12 -18.50 -25.77
CA ARG A 638 14.35 -18.86 -25.08
C ARG A 638 14.09 -19.67 -23.82
N ASN A 639 13.08 -19.30 -23.05
CA ASN A 639 12.68 -19.99 -21.85
C ASN A 639 11.18 -19.78 -21.58
N PRO A 640 10.35 -20.83 -21.69
CA PRO A 640 8.92 -20.71 -21.41
C PRO A 640 8.58 -20.25 -19.98
N GLY A 641 9.50 -20.39 -19.02
CA GLY A 641 9.34 -19.83 -17.67
C GLY A 641 9.48 -18.30 -17.60
N TRP A 642 9.87 -17.63 -18.70
CA TRP A 642 10.00 -16.18 -18.78
C TRP A 642 8.76 -15.47 -19.35
N ASN A 643 7.61 -16.15 -19.42
CA ASN A 643 6.34 -15.55 -19.87
C ASN A 643 5.99 -14.24 -19.15
N PRO A 644 6.17 -14.10 -17.82
CA PRO A 644 5.86 -12.81 -17.18
C PRO A 644 6.75 -11.68 -17.70
N TYR A 645 7.99 -11.96 -18.10
CA TYR A 645 8.93 -10.94 -18.58
C TYR A 645 8.67 -10.53 -20.03
N CYS A 646 8.14 -11.42 -20.88
CA CYS A 646 7.86 -11.06 -22.28
C CYS A 646 6.79 -9.98 -22.42
N LYS A 647 5.87 -9.88 -21.45
CA LYS A 647 4.76 -8.93 -21.48
C LYS A 647 5.13 -7.53 -20.98
N LEU A 648 6.29 -7.33 -20.33
CA LEU A 648 6.74 -6.04 -19.77
C LEU A 648 7.25 -5.08 -20.86
N VAL A 649 6.33 -4.62 -21.72
CA VAL A 649 6.52 -3.67 -22.83
C VAL A 649 5.30 -2.75 -22.87
N ASP A 650 5.45 -1.51 -23.35
CA ASP A 650 4.34 -0.56 -23.49
C ASP A 650 3.16 -1.14 -24.29
N THR A 651 1.95 -0.67 -23.98
CA THR A 651 0.69 -1.14 -24.62
C THR A 651 0.04 0.00 -25.38
N SER A 652 -0.26 -0.19 -26.66
CA SER A 652 -1.12 0.76 -27.38
C SER A 652 -2.57 0.51 -26.99
N ILE A 653 -3.35 1.57 -26.81
CA ILE A 653 -4.78 1.48 -26.46
C ILE A 653 -5.58 2.54 -27.21
N ALA A 654 -6.79 2.21 -27.66
CA ALA A 654 -7.68 3.18 -28.26
C ALA A 654 -8.27 4.10 -27.17
N PRO A 655 -8.53 5.38 -27.47
CA PRO A 655 -9.19 6.28 -26.53
C PRO A 655 -10.70 6.05 -26.42
N TRP A 656 -11.26 5.18 -27.26
CA TRP A 656 -12.70 4.91 -27.35
C TRP A 656 -13.10 3.76 -26.43
N LEU A 657 -14.02 4.03 -25.51
CA LEU A 657 -14.73 3.02 -24.73
C LEU A 657 -16.07 2.72 -25.39
N PHE A 658 -16.23 1.50 -25.90
CA PHE A 658 -17.49 1.03 -26.44
C PHE A 658 -18.34 0.48 -25.30
N LEU A 659 -19.50 1.10 -25.09
CA LEU A 659 -20.44 0.71 -24.04
C LEU A 659 -21.32 -0.40 -24.60
N GLY A 660 -21.05 -1.63 -24.15
CA GLY A 660 -21.74 -2.82 -24.62
C GLY A 660 -20.97 -4.08 -24.27
N GLU A 661 -21.59 -5.23 -24.55
CA GLU A 661 -20.95 -6.53 -24.42
C GLU A 661 -19.71 -6.63 -25.33
N PRO A 662 -18.69 -7.41 -24.94
CA PRO A 662 -17.54 -7.66 -25.79
C PRO A 662 -17.98 -8.19 -27.17
N PRO A 663 -17.35 -7.75 -28.27
CA PRO A 663 -17.75 -8.18 -29.61
C PRO A 663 -17.45 -9.67 -29.81
N SER A 664 -18.40 -10.38 -30.42
CA SER A 664 -18.23 -11.80 -30.73
C SER A 664 -17.13 -12.05 -31.76
N SER A 665 -17.01 -11.19 -32.78
CA SER A 665 -15.97 -11.26 -33.81
C SER A 665 -15.42 -9.89 -34.15
N VAL A 666 -14.10 -9.81 -34.22
CA VAL A 666 -13.34 -8.61 -34.57
C VAL A 666 -12.26 -9.00 -35.56
N THR A 667 -12.36 -8.43 -36.76
CA THR A 667 -11.36 -8.64 -37.80
C THR A 667 -10.78 -7.31 -38.24
N GLY A 668 -9.55 -7.37 -38.74
CA GLY A 668 -8.87 -6.18 -39.22
C GLY A 668 -7.56 -6.50 -39.90
N ARG A 669 -6.70 -5.49 -40.00
CA ARG A 669 -5.38 -5.60 -40.61
C ARG A 669 -4.33 -4.95 -39.73
N VAL A 670 -3.19 -5.60 -39.64
CA VAL A 670 -1.95 -5.01 -39.14
C VAL A 670 -1.08 -4.63 -40.32
N THR A 671 -0.51 -3.43 -40.29
CA THR A 671 0.50 -2.95 -41.24
C THR A 671 1.71 -2.50 -40.45
N ILE A 672 2.89 -3.02 -40.79
CA ILE A 672 4.16 -2.57 -40.21
C ILE A 672 4.93 -1.83 -41.30
N GLU A 673 5.26 -0.57 -41.04
CA GLU A 673 6.04 0.28 -41.93
C GLU A 673 7.45 0.45 -41.41
N ARG A 674 8.44 0.38 -42.31
CA ARG A 674 9.85 0.69 -42.05
C ARG A 674 10.30 1.74 -43.04
N ASP A 675 10.90 2.82 -42.53
CA ASP A 675 11.39 3.95 -43.34
C ASP A 675 10.32 4.54 -44.29
N GLY A 676 9.05 4.55 -43.84
CA GLY A 676 7.91 5.08 -44.60
C GLY A 676 7.36 4.17 -45.70
N ALA A 677 7.79 2.91 -45.77
CA ALA A 677 7.27 1.90 -46.69
C ALA A 677 6.71 0.70 -45.93
N THR A 678 5.62 0.09 -46.44
CA THR A 678 5.07 -1.15 -45.89
C THR A 678 6.11 -2.27 -45.96
N ALA A 679 6.54 -2.75 -44.80
CA ALA A 679 7.52 -3.83 -44.64
C ALA A 679 6.83 -5.19 -44.41
N TRP A 680 5.66 -5.18 -43.77
CA TRP A 680 4.79 -6.35 -43.60
C TRP A 680 3.33 -5.91 -43.44
N GLU A 681 2.40 -6.76 -43.88
CA GLU A 681 0.98 -6.60 -43.61
C GLU A 681 0.31 -7.97 -43.46
N GLY A 682 -0.71 -8.05 -42.61
CA GLY A 682 -1.45 -9.30 -42.38
C GLY A 682 -2.82 -9.05 -41.76
N PRO A 683 -3.78 -9.96 -41.97
CA PRO A 683 -5.05 -9.91 -41.24
C PRO A 683 -4.85 -10.33 -39.79
N PHE A 684 -5.80 -9.97 -38.92
CA PHE A 684 -5.94 -10.55 -37.60
C PHE A 684 -7.40 -10.89 -37.33
N ASP A 685 -7.62 -11.83 -36.41
CA ASP A 685 -8.93 -12.21 -35.89
C ASP A 685 -8.88 -12.27 -34.35
N CYS A 686 -9.84 -11.63 -33.70
CA CYS A 686 -10.04 -11.67 -32.26
C CYS A 686 -11.53 -11.49 -31.91
N GLY A 687 -11.86 -11.37 -30.62
CA GLY A 687 -13.24 -11.39 -30.13
C GLY A 687 -13.64 -12.76 -29.56
N GLU A 688 -14.82 -12.83 -28.94
CA GLU A 688 -15.22 -13.99 -28.13
C GLU A 688 -15.23 -15.32 -28.91
N ASP A 689 -15.70 -15.32 -30.16
CA ASP A 689 -15.77 -16.52 -31.00
C ASP A 689 -14.38 -17.06 -31.34
N ALA A 690 -13.36 -16.21 -31.35
CA ALA A 690 -11.98 -16.56 -31.63
C ALA A 690 -11.26 -17.19 -30.41
N LEU A 691 -11.83 -17.09 -29.21
CA LEU A 691 -11.25 -17.60 -27.98
C LEU A 691 -11.67 -19.04 -27.69
N TYR A 692 -10.73 -19.81 -27.14
CA TYR A 692 -10.95 -21.16 -26.64
C TYR A 692 -11.69 -21.15 -25.29
N PHE A 693 -11.38 -20.16 -24.45
CA PHE A 693 -12.00 -20.00 -23.13
C PHE A 693 -13.15 -19.00 -23.20
N LYS A 694 -14.23 -19.28 -22.46
CA LYS A 694 -15.33 -18.30 -22.29
C LYS A 694 -14.80 -17.08 -21.52
N VAL A 695 -15.06 -15.89 -22.05
CA VAL A 695 -14.60 -14.62 -21.46
C VAL A 695 -15.05 -14.50 -20.00
N GLN A 696 -16.34 -14.74 -19.73
CA GLN A 696 -16.87 -14.64 -18.37
C GLN A 696 -16.18 -15.59 -17.39
N ALA A 697 -15.86 -16.82 -17.80
CA ALA A 697 -15.16 -17.77 -16.92
C ALA A 697 -13.73 -17.32 -16.59
N MET A 698 -13.03 -16.71 -17.55
CA MET A 698 -11.69 -16.13 -17.29
C MET A 698 -11.78 -14.94 -16.34
N VAL A 699 -12.75 -14.06 -16.53
CA VAL A 699 -13.01 -12.88 -15.70
C VAL A 699 -13.40 -13.29 -14.28
N ASP A 700 -14.36 -14.20 -14.13
CA ASP A 700 -14.83 -14.69 -12.83
C ASP A 700 -13.66 -15.28 -12.03
N ASN A 701 -12.90 -16.19 -12.63
CA ASN A 701 -11.72 -16.78 -12.01
C ASN A 701 -10.68 -15.72 -11.63
N LEU A 702 -10.45 -14.72 -12.50
CA LEU A 702 -9.50 -13.65 -12.21
C LEU A 702 -9.92 -12.81 -11.00
N PHE A 703 -11.21 -12.50 -10.89
CA PHE A 703 -11.75 -11.75 -9.76
C PHE A 703 -12.13 -12.63 -8.55
N GLU A 704 -11.68 -13.88 -8.50
CA GLU A 704 -11.61 -14.61 -7.21
C GLU A 704 -10.42 -14.14 -6.37
N TYR A 705 -9.37 -13.58 -7.01
CA TYR A 705 -8.15 -13.17 -6.32
C TYR A 705 -8.29 -11.77 -5.70
N PRO A 706 -8.25 -11.63 -4.36
CA PRO A 706 -8.50 -10.35 -3.69
C PRO A 706 -7.50 -9.25 -4.06
N ALA A 707 -6.28 -9.61 -4.45
CA ALA A 707 -5.25 -8.66 -4.89
C ALA A 707 -5.67 -7.83 -6.12
N LEU A 708 -6.54 -8.38 -6.97
CA LEU A 708 -7.05 -7.72 -8.16
C LEU A 708 -8.36 -6.96 -7.88
N ARG A 709 -8.89 -7.04 -6.66
CA ARG A 709 -10.15 -6.44 -6.22
C ARG A 709 -9.97 -5.19 -5.37
N ARG A 710 -8.82 -4.51 -5.50
CA ARG A 710 -8.59 -3.25 -4.79
C ARG A 710 -9.67 -2.22 -5.21
N PRO A 711 -10.41 -1.60 -4.28
CA PRO A 711 -11.39 -0.57 -4.61
C PRO A 711 -10.82 0.56 -5.46
N GLY A 712 -11.59 1.00 -6.44
CA GLY A 712 -11.22 2.04 -7.40
C GLY A 712 -10.11 1.65 -8.39
N LEU A 713 -9.60 0.41 -8.35
CA LEU A 713 -8.62 -0.07 -9.34
C LEU A 713 -9.32 -0.24 -10.69
N VAL A 714 -8.77 0.40 -11.71
CA VAL A 714 -9.20 0.23 -13.10
C VAL A 714 -8.40 -0.90 -13.74
N HIS A 715 -9.06 -1.84 -14.39
CA HIS A 715 -8.43 -2.95 -15.09
C HIS A 715 -8.58 -2.77 -16.60
N TYR A 716 -7.49 -2.97 -17.32
CA TYR A 716 -7.48 -3.20 -18.76
C TYR A 716 -7.08 -4.65 -18.97
N LEU A 717 -8.04 -5.48 -19.37
CA LEU A 717 -7.88 -6.92 -19.48
C LEU A 717 -7.85 -7.37 -20.95
N LEU A 718 -6.66 -7.73 -21.41
CA LEU A 718 -6.32 -8.17 -22.76
C LEU A 718 -6.71 -9.64 -22.96
N LEU A 719 -7.57 -9.92 -23.96
CA LEU A 719 -8.23 -11.22 -24.13
C LEU A 719 -7.47 -12.23 -25.01
N GLY A 720 -6.59 -11.78 -25.89
CA GLY A 720 -5.82 -12.58 -26.83
C GLY A 720 -6.18 -12.40 -28.30
N ALA A 721 -5.19 -12.66 -29.16
CA ALA A 721 -5.29 -12.66 -30.62
C ALA A 721 -4.72 -13.95 -31.25
N ASP A 722 -4.88 -14.10 -32.56
CA ASP A 722 -4.49 -15.29 -33.31
C ASP A 722 -2.99 -15.37 -33.64
N GLN A 723 -2.53 -14.56 -34.59
CA GLN A 723 -1.20 -14.59 -35.17
C GLN A 723 -0.63 -13.19 -35.30
N ALA A 724 0.68 -13.11 -35.11
CA ALA A 724 1.48 -11.91 -35.25
C ALA A 724 2.49 -12.06 -36.40
N SER A 725 3.02 -10.95 -36.88
CA SER A 725 4.04 -10.85 -37.94
C SER A 725 5.23 -11.79 -37.76
N TYR A 726 5.62 -12.08 -36.52
CA TYR A 726 6.68 -13.03 -36.20
C TYR A 726 6.45 -14.44 -36.76
N HIS A 727 5.20 -14.89 -36.83
CA HIS A 727 4.82 -16.21 -37.33
C HIS A 727 5.06 -16.35 -38.84
N ASP A 728 5.02 -15.23 -39.57
CA ASP A 728 5.41 -15.14 -40.98
C ASP A 728 6.93 -14.96 -41.17
N GLY A 729 7.69 -14.99 -40.07
CA GLY A 729 9.14 -14.78 -40.08
C GLY A 729 9.56 -13.31 -40.08
N PHE A 730 8.62 -12.36 -39.98
CA PHE A 730 8.95 -10.94 -39.88
C PHE A 730 9.57 -10.59 -38.51
N ARG A 731 10.37 -9.52 -38.45
CA ARG A 731 11.00 -9.04 -37.22
C ARG A 731 10.84 -7.54 -37.12
N ILE A 732 10.04 -7.12 -36.14
CA ILE A 732 9.91 -5.72 -35.73
C ILE A 732 11.29 -5.22 -35.27
N ALA A 733 11.66 -4.03 -35.76
CA ALA A 733 12.88 -3.33 -35.42
C ALA A 733 12.57 -1.95 -34.80
N ASP A 734 13.60 -1.36 -34.21
CA ASP A 734 13.58 0.03 -33.75
C ASP A 734 13.21 0.97 -34.92
N GLY A 735 12.28 1.90 -34.67
CA GLY A 735 11.78 2.86 -35.65
C GLY A 735 10.61 2.38 -36.50
N ASP A 736 10.26 1.07 -36.48
CA ASP A 736 9.09 0.55 -37.19
C ASP A 736 7.80 1.17 -36.68
N ARG A 737 6.85 1.44 -37.57
CA ARG A 737 5.50 1.89 -37.21
C ARG A 737 4.53 0.74 -37.35
N ILE A 738 3.87 0.37 -36.26
CA ILE A 738 2.81 -0.64 -36.24
C ILE A 738 1.48 0.09 -36.32
N THR A 739 0.68 -0.24 -37.33
CA THR A 739 -0.68 0.25 -37.50
C THR A 739 -1.66 -0.92 -37.45
N ILE A 740 -2.60 -0.88 -36.51
CA ILE A 740 -3.69 -1.85 -36.37
C ILE A 740 -4.97 -1.14 -36.79
N ASP A 741 -5.56 -1.59 -37.89
CA ASP A 741 -6.85 -1.14 -38.40
C ASP A 741 -7.93 -2.16 -38.04
N VAL A 742 -8.73 -1.82 -37.03
CA VAL A 742 -9.93 -2.54 -36.59
C VAL A 742 -11.12 -2.03 -37.41
N SER A 743 -11.11 -2.35 -38.69
CA SER A 743 -12.08 -1.83 -39.67
C SER A 743 -13.54 -2.07 -39.27
N SER A 744 -13.84 -3.17 -38.57
CA SER A 744 -15.17 -3.51 -38.07
C SER A 744 -15.75 -2.46 -37.10
N HIS A 745 -14.90 -1.67 -36.43
CA HIS A 745 -15.27 -0.63 -35.47
C HIS A 745 -14.73 0.76 -35.88
N GLY A 746 -14.10 0.85 -37.06
CA GLY A 746 -13.41 2.03 -37.57
C GLY A 746 -12.31 2.55 -36.64
N VAL A 747 -11.67 1.69 -35.84
CA VAL A 747 -10.61 2.11 -34.91
C VAL A 747 -9.26 1.87 -35.54
N VAL A 748 -8.38 2.86 -35.47
CA VAL A 748 -6.99 2.73 -35.93
C VAL A 748 -6.04 3.08 -34.79
N LEU A 749 -5.14 2.15 -34.47
CA LEU A 749 -4.01 2.36 -33.58
C LEU A 749 -2.76 2.48 -34.44
N SER A 750 -1.96 3.53 -34.30
CA SER A 750 -0.69 3.64 -35.03
C SER A 750 0.39 4.20 -34.14
N ASN A 751 1.46 3.43 -33.91
CA ASN A 751 2.52 3.78 -32.98
C ASN A 751 3.89 3.42 -33.55
N GLN A 752 4.90 4.23 -33.24
CA GLN A 752 6.29 3.92 -33.57
C GLN A 752 6.92 3.11 -32.44
N VAL A 753 7.65 2.04 -32.78
CA VAL A 753 8.41 1.23 -31.82
C VAL A 753 9.76 1.89 -31.54
N VAL A 754 10.13 2.00 -30.26
CA VAL A 754 11.41 2.58 -29.81
C VAL A 754 12.10 1.63 -28.84
N PHE A 755 13.36 1.29 -29.11
CA PHE A 755 14.15 0.40 -28.25
C PHE A 755 14.99 1.21 -27.26
N GLY A 756 14.70 1.11 -25.97
CA GLY A 756 15.46 1.80 -24.92
C GLY A 756 14.58 2.40 -23.84
N LEU A 757 15.11 3.39 -23.13
CA LEU A 757 14.26 4.35 -22.43
C LEU A 757 14.00 5.49 -23.42
N PRO A 758 12.81 6.11 -23.43
CA PRO A 758 12.65 7.36 -24.17
C PRO A 758 13.72 8.32 -23.65
N ASP A 759 14.42 9.02 -24.55
CA ASP A 759 15.30 10.11 -24.13
C ASP A 759 14.48 10.98 -23.19
N SER A 760 15.02 11.24 -22.00
CA SER A 760 14.44 12.21 -21.07
C SER A 760 14.60 13.59 -21.70
N ALA A 761 13.74 13.88 -22.68
CA ALA A 761 13.78 15.07 -23.49
C ALA A 761 12.85 16.10 -22.87
N SER A 762 13.51 17.13 -22.32
CA SER A 762 13.13 18.54 -22.22
C SER A 762 11.82 18.92 -21.53
#